data_AF-Q21EL2-F1
#
_entry.id   AF-Q21EL2-F1
#
_cell.length_a   1.000
_cell.length_b   1.000
_cell.length_c   1.000
_cell.angle_alpha   90.00
_cell.angle_beta   90.00
_cell.angle_gamma   90.00
#
_symmetry.space_group_name_H-M   'P 1'
#
loop_
_entity.id
_entity.type
_entity.pdbx_description
1 polymer ?
#
loop_
_entity_poly.entity_id
_entity_poly.type
_entity_poly.pdbx_seq_one_letter_code
_entity_poly.pdbx_strand_id
1 'polypeptide(L)'
;MLRSTQSTPIVKRKISAYVGWGLCVLLSVCTASISWAGNPIVSHVYTADPAARVINGRAYVMVTHDQDNQNDYGGLIDYYLFSSDDMVNWQDHGIVWNSRTDSSWASLAYAPDFIERNGKYYLYFPNGANSIGVAVADSPEGPYTDPLGRPLVDRNTPNANVDWLFDPGVFIDDDGQAFLYFGGGADGTARVIRLNNDMISTSGAAISIDVPNFFEALYMHKRNGIYYLSYSTNPSAGMSIDYMTSNNPTSGFTHRGTILPNPWENNSNNNHQSIIEFNNEWYIFYHNRAVANTRGDSTFSRSINVDRLYYNSDGSIREVNASSIGVPAVRNVNAFSINQAETFDQEGGIETEPSSEGTLNIQMGPGDWVKVANVDFGNGATQFNARVASAIDNSKLEIILGSLSNTPHASLEITNTGGWQNWQTQSTSFNAITGVHDVYLRGTSGHNLNWFEFEGENNGGSSQLTVELEDLASQSLFAPLSVRSDNMANNGAYIEWSNDGSNQILSVASEQSQGQISVPFTLSQASDVEFNVRVNLANGNDDSFYYKLNSNSWQTFNNQATTGWQVLTPNTFTGLSPGNHILTLLRREDGAKLDTLTLVASAGSIQTNNSSSSSTSSSSSTTSSSSTSSSSSSGAAPTGNVTYSINVTNDWQSGYCAELTVTNNTNNALQWQASVSMSDSVDSMWNASWSQSGNILNVSGVEWNNTLQAGQSQSGIGFCATRASSSSSSSTTSSTSGSTSSSSSSGGYTVPSNNFAVNGGVENNLQSWGATAGSVTRSTEQRYSGNASARITNRAENWHGLTFSVGELTQGNLYEVAVWVKLAAGSADTPITLTAKRQNDSDDSTYNEYTGIVTTIANDSEWVLLHGQYTQTGTAFEHFIIESESDSVSFYADEFSIGGEVTPKNEVGFFVGNITTNGNVRNDFTQYWDQLTPENEGKWGSVERTRDVYDWSGLDRAYNYAKQNNIPFKQHTMVWGSQQPNWIDSLSPAEQAAEIEEWIRDYCARYPDTEMIDVVNEATLGHAPANYAASAFGNNWIIRSFELTRQYCPNSILILNDYNVLSWNTQEFIQMATPAVNAGVVDAIGLQAHGLADWSLSDLETKLNQVAALGLPIYISEYDIEKTNDQEQLRVMQTQFPLFYNHPSVKGITIWGYVVGATWRDGTGLLHSNGTPRPALTWLMDYLNR
;
A
#
# COMPACT_ATOMS: atom_id res chain seq x y z
N MET A 1 12.39 -32.79 37.35
CA MET A 1 12.59 -32.87 38.82
C MET A 1 12.09 -31.55 39.39
N LEU A 2 11.12 -31.57 40.32
CA LEU A 2 10.42 -30.33 40.73
C LEU A 2 11.37 -29.32 41.41
N ARG A 3 11.30 -28.06 40.96
CA ARG A 3 11.77 -26.88 41.71
C ARG A 3 10.73 -25.78 41.58
N SER A 4 10.31 -25.25 42.73
CA SER A 4 9.51 -24.03 42.83
C SER A 4 10.43 -22.81 42.75
N THR A 5 10.12 -21.86 41.89
CA THR A 5 10.65 -20.50 41.93
C THR A 5 9.66 -19.59 42.63
N GLN A 6 9.98 -19.16 43.85
CA GLN A 6 9.27 -18.04 44.48
C GLN A 6 9.75 -16.74 43.85
N SER A 7 8.85 -15.95 43.29
CA SER A 7 9.14 -14.59 42.82
C SER A 7 9.45 -13.68 44.02
N THR A 8 10.72 -13.30 44.19
CA THR A 8 11.11 -12.24 45.13
C THR A 8 10.81 -10.87 44.54
N PRO A 9 10.30 -9.90 45.34
CA PRO A 9 9.95 -8.58 44.82
C PRO A 9 11.21 -7.82 44.35
N ILE A 10 11.18 -7.37 43.09
CA ILE A 10 12.23 -6.54 42.49
C ILE A 10 12.13 -5.12 43.07
N VAL A 11 13.27 -4.54 43.44
CA VAL A 11 13.33 -3.18 44.00
C VAL A 11 13.49 -2.17 42.87
N LYS A 12 12.39 -1.88 42.15
CA LYS A 12 12.34 -0.77 41.16
C LYS A 12 12.83 0.53 41.81
N ARG A 13 13.73 1.26 41.12
CA ARG A 13 14.27 2.54 41.58
C ARG A 13 13.48 3.70 40.97
N LYS A 14 12.96 4.58 41.82
CA LYS A 14 12.24 5.79 41.38
C LYS A 14 13.19 6.91 40.98
N ILE A 15 12.92 7.54 39.84
CA ILE A 15 13.48 8.83 39.46
C ILE A 15 12.63 9.95 40.09
N SER A 16 13.28 10.96 40.66
CA SER A 16 12.62 12.15 41.24
C SER A 16 13.01 13.39 40.43
N ALA A 17 12.19 13.77 39.45
CA ALA A 17 12.39 14.98 38.68
C ALA A 17 12.11 16.25 39.52
N TYR A 18 13.08 17.17 39.58
CA TYR A 18 12.93 18.47 40.26
C TYR A 18 12.48 19.54 39.26
N VAL A 19 11.23 19.98 39.34
CA VAL A 19 10.70 21.08 38.51
C VAL A 19 10.89 22.43 39.20
N GLY A 20 11.55 23.36 38.51
CA GLY A 20 11.74 24.75 38.97
C GLY A 20 10.46 25.57 38.85
N TRP A 21 10.14 26.38 39.86
CA TRP A 21 8.89 27.15 39.91
C TRP A 21 8.97 28.46 39.10
N GLY A 22 8.10 28.60 38.11
CA GLY A 22 7.81 29.86 37.41
C GLY A 22 6.30 30.16 37.44
N LEU A 23 5.91 31.29 38.03
CA LEU A 23 4.50 31.67 38.20
C LEU A 23 4.03 32.55 37.04
N CYS A 24 2.98 32.14 36.32
CA CYS A 24 2.26 33.00 35.37
C CYS A 24 0.73 32.75 35.43
N VAL A 25 -0.02 33.70 34.84
CA VAL A 25 -1.45 33.89 35.11
C VAL A 25 -2.34 33.31 34.01
N LEU A 26 -3.50 32.79 34.41
CA LEU A 26 -4.53 32.22 33.55
C LEU A 26 -4.97 33.16 32.41
N LEU A 27 -4.89 32.64 31.19
CA LEU A 27 -5.71 33.00 30.04
C LEU A 27 -6.04 31.68 29.34
N SER A 28 -7.32 31.30 29.31
CA SER A 28 -7.75 30.02 28.74
C SER A 28 -8.06 30.20 27.25
N VAL A 29 -7.17 29.68 26.42
CA VAL A 29 -7.33 29.55 24.97
C VAL A 29 -7.03 28.10 24.62
N CYS A 30 -7.97 27.42 23.96
CA CYS A 30 -7.77 26.05 23.48
C CYS A 30 -6.96 26.08 22.19
N THR A 31 -5.63 26.11 22.30
CA THR A 31 -4.73 25.83 21.18
C THR A 31 -4.53 24.32 21.07
N ALA A 32 -4.75 23.75 19.88
CA ALA A 32 -4.27 22.40 19.60
C ALA A 32 -2.73 22.39 19.71
N SER A 33 -2.20 21.58 20.63
CA SER A 33 -0.76 21.43 20.81
C SER A 33 -0.24 20.38 19.84
N ILE A 34 0.63 20.78 18.90
CA ILE A 34 1.43 19.82 18.15
C ILE A 34 2.43 19.19 19.15
N SER A 35 2.14 17.96 19.60
CA SER A 35 3.08 17.17 20.41
C SER A 35 4.22 16.69 19.52
N TRP A 36 5.43 17.15 19.81
CA TRP A 36 6.67 16.60 19.28
C TRP A 36 7.07 15.37 20.12
N ALA A 37 7.67 14.37 19.48
CA ALA A 37 8.13 13.14 20.14
C ALA A 37 9.23 13.40 21.18
N GLY A 38 9.39 12.46 22.10
CA GLY A 38 10.66 12.28 22.79
C GLY A 38 11.70 11.63 21.87
N ASN A 39 12.87 12.26 21.70
CA ASN A 39 14.07 11.54 21.29
C ASN A 39 14.92 11.32 22.58
N PRO A 40 15.33 10.09 22.93
CA PRO A 40 15.20 8.83 22.19
C PRO A 40 13.79 8.22 22.24
N ILE A 41 13.48 7.35 21.27
CA ILE A 41 12.10 6.90 20.97
C ILE A 41 11.52 5.92 22.01
N VAL A 42 12.37 5.37 22.87
CA VAL A 42 12.03 4.56 24.06
C VAL A 42 13.14 4.74 25.10
N SER A 43 12.84 4.56 26.40
CA SER A 43 13.86 4.58 27.46
C SER A 43 13.81 3.42 28.46
N HIS A 44 12.74 2.61 28.50
CA HIS A 44 12.59 1.52 29.47
C HIS A 44 13.72 0.51 29.35
N VAL A 45 14.11 0.16 28.12
CA VAL A 45 15.30 -0.63 27.79
C VAL A 45 16.36 0.21 27.06
N TYR A 46 17.63 -0.20 27.16
CA TYR A 46 18.73 0.43 26.42
C TYR A 46 18.85 -0.20 25.02
N THR A 47 19.01 0.63 24.00
CA THR A 47 18.81 0.26 22.59
C THR A 47 19.89 0.87 21.71
N ALA A 48 20.38 0.11 20.73
CA ALA A 48 21.50 0.53 19.90
C ALA A 48 21.46 -0.02 18.48
N ASP A 49 22.40 0.47 17.66
CA ASP A 49 22.70 -0.03 16.31
C ASP A 49 21.43 -0.26 15.46
N PRO A 50 20.61 0.79 15.21
CA PRO A 50 19.25 0.61 14.71
C PRO A 50 19.22 0.27 13.22
N ALA A 51 18.65 -0.89 12.91
CA ALA A 51 18.25 -1.29 11.57
C ALA A 51 16.74 -1.03 11.37
N ALA A 52 16.40 -0.03 10.57
CA ALA A 52 15.03 0.31 10.23
C ALA A 52 14.63 -0.24 8.84
N ARG A 53 13.36 -0.62 8.68
CA ARG A 53 12.71 -0.97 7.41
C ARG A 53 11.24 -0.55 7.43
N VAL A 54 10.64 -0.33 6.26
CA VAL A 54 9.19 -0.15 6.13
C VAL A 54 8.56 -1.46 5.65
N ILE A 55 7.60 -1.97 6.40
CA ILE A 55 6.94 -3.26 6.18
C ILE A 55 5.45 -3.06 6.43
N ASN A 56 4.60 -3.42 5.46
CA ASN A 56 3.13 -3.35 5.54
C ASN A 56 2.58 -1.99 6.03
N GLY A 57 3.22 -0.89 5.63
CA GLY A 57 2.80 0.47 6.02
C GLY A 57 3.20 0.89 7.45
N ARG A 58 4.06 0.14 8.14
CA ARG A 58 4.69 0.51 9.41
C ARG A 58 6.20 0.68 9.24
N ALA A 59 6.81 1.56 10.03
CA ALA A 59 8.25 1.54 10.27
C ALA A 59 8.56 0.51 11.36
N TYR A 60 9.43 -0.45 11.07
CA TYR A 60 9.97 -1.41 12.03
C TYR A 60 11.45 -1.11 12.26
N VAL A 61 11.92 -1.19 13.51
CA VAL A 61 13.31 -0.92 13.89
C VAL A 61 13.80 -2.04 14.80
N MET A 62 14.74 -2.84 14.29
CA MET A 62 15.42 -3.88 15.07
C MET A 62 16.76 -3.33 15.61
N VAL A 63 17.07 -3.65 16.87
CA VAL A 63 18.13 -2.96 17.62
C VAL A 63 18.93 -3.91 18.50
N THR A 64 20.23 -3.65 18.66
CA THR A 64 21.03 -4.31 19.71
C THR A 64 20.50 -3.95 21.09
N HIS A 65 20.25 -4.96 21.93
CA HIS A 65 19.87 -4.78 23.32
C HIS A 65 21.11 -4.55 24.19
N ASP A 66 21.38 -3.27 24.49
CA ASP A 66 22.41 -2.88 25.46
C ASP A 66 21.96 -3.30 26.87
N GLN A 67 22.77 -4.09 27.56
CA GLN A 67 22.35 -4.72 28.81
C GLN A 67 22.42 -3.76 30.00
N ASP A 68 21.51 -3.96 30.95
CA ASP A 68 21.44 -3.19 32.18
C ASP A 68 22.73 -3.31 33.02
N ASN A 69 23.29 -2.18 33.45
CA ASN A 69 24.58 -2.09 34.15
C ASN A 69 25.82 -2.60 33.35
N GLN A 70 25.79 -2.68 32.01
CA GLN A 70 26.93 -3.18 31.23
C GLN A 70 28.17 -2.26 31.28
N ASN A 71 29.36 -2.84 31.38
CA ASN A 71 30.65 -2.10 31.46
C ASN A 71 31.58 -2.39 30.27
N ASP A 72 31.16 -3.24 29.34
CA ASP A 72 31.75 -3.53 28.05
C ASP A 72 30.66 -4.13 27.14
N TYR A 73 30.97 -4.37 25.86
CA TYR A 73 30.04 -4.93 24.87
C TYR A 73 29.97 -6.48 24.88
N GLY A 74 30.68 -7.18 25.78
CA GLY A 74 30.64 -8.65 25.89
C GLY A 74 29.33 -9.22 26.44
N GLY A 75 28.42 -8.33 26.88
CA GLY A 75 27.07 -8.65 27.32
C GLY A 75 26.01 -8.68 26.21
N LEU A 76 26.27 -8.12 25.03
CA LEU A 76 25.28 -7.96 23.96
C LEU A 76 24.92 -9.31 23.34
N ILE A 77 23.70 -9.79 23.53
CA ILE A 77 23.28 -11.17 23.19
C ILE A 77 21.93 -11.28 22.49
N ASP A 78 21.09 -10.24 22.55
CA ASP A 78 19.75 -10.22 21.98
C ASP A 78 19.48 -8.95 21.16
N TYR A 79 18.46 -9.04 20.31
CA TYR A 79 17.87 -7.91 19.60
C TYR A 79 16.43 -7.66 20.07
N TYR A 80 16.10 -6.40 20.32
CA TYR A 80 14.72 -5.94 20.43
C TYR A 80 14.17 -5.53 19.07
N LEU A 81 12.84 -5.55 18.93
CA LEU A 81 12.13 -4.98 17.78
C LEU A 81 11.09 -3.97 18.26
N PHE A 82 11.04 -2.80 17.61
CA PHE A 82 10.01 -1.78 17.79
C PHE A 82 9.28 -1.53 16.47
N SER A 83 8.01 -1.13 16.51
CA SER A 83 7.32 -0.65 15.30
C SER A 83 6.34 0.49 15.54
N SER A 84 6.24 1.41 14.58
CA SER A 84 5.33 2.55 14.60
C SER A 84 4.66 2.75 13.25
N ASP A 85 3.46 3.33 13.28
CA ASP A 85 2.65 3.72 12.13
C ASP A 85 2.36 5.23 12.10
N ASP A 86 2.93 5.99 13.04
CA ASP A 86 2.87 7.45 13.12
C ASP A 86 4.26 8.12 13.35
N MET A 87 5.32 7.32 13.54
CA MET A 87 6.72 7.69 13.85
C MET A 87 6.99 8.23 15.27
N VAL A 88 5.98 8.25 16.14
CA VAL A 88 6.03 8.87 17.48
C VAL A 88 5.64 7.90 18.58
N ASN A 89 4.55 7.16 18.40
CA ASN A 89 4.14 6.09 19.32
C ASN A 89 4.76 4.77 18.83
N TRP A 90 5.62 4.17 19.64
CA TRP A 90 6.36 2.96 19.30
C TRP A 90 5.84 1.77 20.09
N GLN A 91 5.45 0.72 19.38
CA GLN A 91 5.11 -0.58 19.96
C GLN A 91 6.39 -1.37 20.21
N ASP A 92 6.62 -1.79 21.45
CA ASP A 92 7.61 -2.78 21.83
C ASP A 92 7.13 -4.20 21.42
N HIS A 93 7.95 -4.96 20.69
CA HIS A 93 7.70 -6.37 20.37
C HIS A 93 8.59 -7.32 21.19
N GLY A 94 9.45 -6.77 22.04
CA GLY A 94 10.33 -7.51 22.92
C GLY A 94 11.57 -8.08 22.21
N ILE A 95 12.19 -9.06 22.85
CA ILE A 95 13.35 -9.78 22.30
C ILE A 95 12.86 -10.75 21.22
N VAL A 96 13.24 -10.50 19.97
CA VAL A 96 12.88 -11.32 18.80
C VAL A 96 13.96 -12.35 18.43
N TRP A 97 15.17 -12.20 18.98
CA TRP A 97 16.31 -13.08 18.78
C TRP A 97 17.30 -12.97 19.94
N ASN A 98 17.82 -14.10 20.43
CA ASN A 98 18.96 -14.18 21.35
C ASN A 98 20.01 -15.20 20.85
N SER A 99 21.19 -14.70 20.47
CA SER A 99 22.29 -15.50 19.91
C SER A 99 22.82 -16.63 20.82
N ARG A 100 22.51 -16.63 22.14
CA ARG A 100 22.93 -17.68 23.09
C ARG A 100 21.88 -18.78 23.30
N THR A 101 20.63 -18.58 22.90
CA THR A 101 19.58 -19.61 22.94
C THR A 101 19.19 -20.10 21.56
N ASP A 102 19.24 -19.23 20.55
CA ASP A 102 18.59 -19.44 19.25
C ASP A 102 19.59 -19.83 18.15
N SER A 103 20.89 -19.77 18.46
CA SER A 103 21.99 -20.28 17.63
C SER A 103 22.90 -21.22 18.42
N SER A 104 23.46 -22.23 17.75
CA SER A 104 24.35 -23.23 18.34
C SER A 104 25.83 -22.83 18.38
N TRP A 105 26.21 -21.71 17.80
CA TRP A 105 27.60 -21.29 17.61
C TRP A 105 27.87 -19.81 17.92
N ALA A 106 26.85 -18.95 17.86
CA ALA A 106 26.98 -17.58 18.28
C ALA A 106 26.99 -17.45 19.81
N SER A 107 27.55 -16.35 20.31
CA SER A 107 27.53 -16.02 21.73
C SER A 107 27.40 -14.52 22.01
N LEU A 108 27.28 -13.73 20.94
CA LEU A 108 27.05 -12.28 20.92
C LEU A 108 26.04 -11.94 19.81
N ALA A 109 25.38 -10.79 19.98
CA ALA A 109 24.49 -10.18 19.00
C ALA A 109 24.84 -8.67 18.96
N TYR A 110 25.69 -8.27 18.03
CA TYR A 110 25.96 -6.84 17.75
C TYR A 110 25.12 -6.40 16.55
N ALA A 111 25.03 -5.10 16.26
CA ALA A 111 24.51 -4.51 15.01
C ALA A 111 23.71 -5.46 14.07
N PRO A 112 22.39 -5.63 14.28
CA PRO A 112 21.57 -6.39 13.35
C PRO A 112 21.41 -5.62 12.04
N ASP A 113 21.11 -6.32 10.95
CA ASP A 113 20.33 -5.73 9.85
C ASP A 113 19.42 -6.79 9.23
N PHE A 114 18.25 -6.38 8.72
CA PHE A 114 17.24 -7.34 8.25
C PHE A 114 16.47 -6.84 7.03
N ILE A 115 15.96 -7.78 6.23
CA ILE A 115 15.15 -7.47 5.04
C ILE A 115 14.12 -8.56 4.76
N GLU A 116 13.00 -8.16 4.15
CA GLU A 116 12.01 -9.08 3.58
C GLU A 116 12.50 -9.62 2.23
N ARG A 117 12.23 -10.90 1.94
CA ARG A 117 12.21 -11.43 0.58
C ARG A 117 11.30 -12.66 0.47
N ASN A 118 10.42 -12.68 -0.53
CA ASN A 118 9.56 -13.83 -0.89
C ASN A 118 8.64 -14.35 0.25
N GLY A 119 8.17 -13.46 1.13
CA GLY A 119 7.34 -13.80 2.30
C GLY A 119 8.14 -14.33 3.50
N LYS A 120 9.45 -14.02 3.58
CA LYS A 120 10.34 -14.39 4.69
C LYS A 120 11.21 -13.20 5.09
N TYR A 121 11.59 -13.14 6.36
CA TYR A 121 12.42 -12.07 6.92
C TYR A 121 13.80 -12.63 7.29
N TYR A 122 14.85 -12.00 6.76
CA TYR A 122 16.23 -12.46 6.89
C TYR A 122 17.01 -11.49 7.77
N LEU A 123 17.33 -11.93 8.99
CA LEU A 123 18.11 -11.21 9.99
C LEU A 123 19.59 -11.61 9.91
N TYR A 124 20.47 -10.67 9.58
CA TYR A 124 21.91 -10.86 9.58
C TYR A 124 22.48 -10.46 10.93
N PHE A 125 23.17 -11.39 11.60
CA PHE A 125 23.61 -11.22 12.99
C PHE A 125 25.13 -11.43 13.14
N PRO A 126 25.93 -10.38 13.44
CA PRO A 126 27.35 -10.54 13.75
C PRO A 126 27.58 -11.12 15.15
N ASN A 127 28.28 -12.25 15.20
CA ASN A 127 28.80 -12.84 16.43
C ASN A 127 30.07 -12.09 16.89
N GLY A 128 29.88 -10.83 17.25
CA GLY A 128 30.96 -9.85 17.42
C GLY A 128 31.76 -9.61 16.13
N ALA A 129 32.94 -9.01 16.28
CA ALA A 129 33.83 -8.55 15.19
C ALA A 129 34.53 -9.65 14.35
N ASN A 130 33.92 -10.83 14.17
CA ASN A 130 34.59 -12.01 13.60
C ASN A 130 33.83 -12.75 12.48
N SER A 131 32.50 -12.70 12.47
CA SER A 131 31.68 -13.56 11.61
C SER A 131 30.21 -13.17 11.66
N ILE A 132 29.54 -13.15 10.51
CA ILE A 132 28.12 -12.82 10.36
C ILE A 132 27.33 -14.11 10.10
N GLY A 133 26.30 -14.35 10.91
CA GLY A 133 25.25 -15.35 10.70
C GLY A 133 24.06 -14.78 9.93
N VAL A 134 23.09 -15.64 9.64
CA VAL A 134 21.77 -15.26 9.14
C VAL A 134 20.72 -16.13 9.80
N ALA A 135 19.61 -15.53 10.19
CA ALA A 135 18.44 -16.17 10.76
C ALA A 135 17.20 -15.81 9.91
N VAL A 136 16.20 -16.68 9.93
CA VAL A 136 14.99 -16.56 9.08
C VAL A 136 13.73 -16.63 9.93
N ALA A 137 12.75 -15.79 9.62
CA ALA A 137 11.41 -15.78 10.21
C ALA A 137 10.30 -15.63 9.16
N ASP A 138 9.06 -15.90 9.59
CA ASP A 138 7.85 -15.83 8.75
C ASP A 138 7.10 -14.49 8.94
N SER A 139 7.42 -13.71 9.98
CA SER A 139 7.01 -12.32 10.19
C SER A 139 8.20 -11.51 10.74
N PRO A 140 8.20 -10.16 10.69
CA PRO A 140 9.34 -9.38 11.18
C PRO A 140 9.55 -9.51 12.70
N GLU A 141 8.49 -9.82 13.46
CA GLU A 141 8.51 -10.11 14.90
C GLU A 141 9.10 -11.49 15.25
N GLY A 142 9.37 -12.34 14.27
CA GLY A 142 9.93 -13.67 14.49
C GLY A 142 8.87 -14.79 14.62
N PRO A 143 9.16 -15.87 15.34
CA PRO A 143 10.46 -16.21 15.93
C PRO A 143 11.51 -16.48 14.84
N TYR A 144 12.73 -15.99 15.05
CA TYR A 144 13.84 -16.18 14.13
C TYR A 144 14.57 -17.51 14.38
N THR A 145 15.01 -18.18 13.31
CA THR A 145 15.77 -19.45 13.38
C THR A 145 17.05 -19.36 12.54
N ASP A 146 18.22 -19.72 13.10
CA ASP A 146 19.48 -19.91 12.35
C ASP A 146 19.42 -21.22 11.54
N PRO A 147 19.33 -21.19 10.20
CA PRO A 147 19.20 -22.40 9.38
C PRO A 147 20.57 -22.99 8.98
N LEU A 148 21.68 -22.34 9.36
CA LEU A 148 23.03 -22.74 8.97
C LEU A 148 23.75 -23.49 10.10
N GLY A 149 23.52 -23.11 11.36
CA GLY A 149 24.29 -23.61 12.52
C GLY A 149 25.77 -23.22 12.48
N ARG A 150 26.12 -22.23 11.65
CA ARG A 150 27.47 -21.70 11.41
C ARG A 150 27.38 -20.28 10.81
N PRO A 151 28.49 -19.52 10.72
CA PRO A 151 28.53 -18.28 9.95
C PRO A 151 28.07 -18.44 8.49
N LEU A 152 27.40 -17.40 7.99
CA LEU A 152 27.21 -17.14 6.56
C LEU A 152 28.49 -16.55 5.94
N VAL A 153 29.09 -15.58 6.62
CA VAL A 153 30.36 -14.93 6.25
C VAL A 153 31.34 -15.01 7.40
N ASP A 154 32.57 -15.46 7.11
CA ASP A 154 33.65 -15.61 8.08
C ASP A 154 35.02 -15.24 7.47
N ARG A 155 36.09 -15.36 8.27
CA ARG A 155 37.47 -15.10 7.83
C ARG A 155 38.00 -16.08 6.76
N ASN A 156 37.31 -17.20 6.49
CA ASN A 156 37.66 -18.12 5.40
C ASN A 156 36.93 -17.79 4.10
N THR A 157 35.85 -17.00 4.17
CA THR A 157 35.08 -16.55 3.01
C THR A 157 35.97 -15.70 2.09
N PRO A 158 35.99 -15.92 0.76
CA PRO A 158 37.00 -15.32 -0.11
C PRO A 158 37.01 -13.79 -0.07
N ASN A 159 38.17 -13.22 0.26
CA ASN A 159 38.42 -11.78 0.46
C ASN A 159 37.67 -11.12 1.65
N ALA A 160 37.04 -11.89 2.54
CA ALA A 160 36.31 -11.39 3.71
C ALA A 160 37.16 -11.28 5.00
N ASN A 161 38.41 -11.76 5.01
CA ASN A 161 39.29 -11.63 6.18
C ASN A 161 39.79 -10.18 6.37
N VAL A 162 39.02 -9.40 7.11
CA VAL A 162 39.29 -7.99 7.50
C VAL A 162 39.38 -7.88 9.02
N ASP A 163 39.80 -6.73 9.56
CA ASP A 163 40.08 -6.60 11.00
C ASP A 163 38.83 -6.86 11.85
N TRP A 164 37.75 -6.11 11.64
CA TRP A 164 36.41 -6.42 12.18
C TRP A 164 35.49 -6.92 11.07
N LEU A 165 34.93 -8.12 11.24
CA LEU A 165 33.96 -8.72 10.32
C LEU A 165 32.61 -8.73 11.03
N PHE A 166 31.91 -7.60 10.94
CA PHE A 166 30.62 -7.30 11.59
C PHE A 166 29.84 -6.25 10.79
N ASP A 167 28.85 -5.62 11.42
CA ASP A 167 28.04 -4.53 10.89
C ASP A 167 27.50 -4.82 9.48
N PRO A 168 26.64 -5.86 9.36
CA PRO A 168 25.95 -6.15 8.11
C PRO A 168 25.07 -4.97 7.69
N GLY A 169 25.11 -4.64 6.41
CA GLY A 169 24.04 -3.92 5.72
C GLY A 169 23.50 -4.80 4.60
N VAL A 170 22.22 -5.15 4.60
CA VAL A 170 21.59 -5.97 3.55
C VAL A 170 20.68 -5.12 2.65
N PHE A 171 20.92 -5.25 1.34
CA PHE A 171 20.23 -4.51 0.29
C PHE A 171 19.84 -5.46 -0.85
N ILE A 172 18.65 -5.26 -1.41
CA ILE A 172 18.18 -5.92 -2.64
C ILE A 172 18.01 -4.82 -3.68
N ASP A 173 18.65 -4.99 -4.84
CA ASP A 173 18.57 -4.06 -5.96
C ASP A 173 17.30 -4.29 -6.80
N ASP A 174 16.93 -3.33 -7.66
CA ASP A 174 15.70 -3.38 -8.48
C ASP A 174 15.67 -4.57 -9.46
N ASP A 175 16.82 -5.19 -9.75
CA ASP A 175 16.96 -6.41 -10.57
C ASP A 175 16.83 -7.71 -9.76
N GLY A 176 16.63 -7.62 -8.45
CA GLY A 176 16.55 -8.74 -7.51
C GLY A 176 17.90 -9.30 -7.05
N GLN A 177 19.04 -8.73 -7.47
CA GLN A 177 20.34 -9.11 -6.90
C GLN A 177 20.47 -8.57 -5.48
N ALA A 178 20.65 -9.49 -4.53
CA ALA A 178 20.88 -9.16 -3.13
C ALA A 178 22.38 -9.00 -2.82
N PHE A 179 22.70 -8.09 -1.91
CA PHE A 179 24.05 -7.73 -1.48
C PHE A 179 24.11 -7.64 0.04
N LEU A 180 25.24 -8.09 0.61
CA LEU A 180 25.59 -7.92 2.02
C LEU A 180 26.88 -7.11 2.11
N TYR A 181 26.77 -5.89 2.62
CA TYR A 181 27.88 -5.01 3.00
C TYR A 181 28.33 -5.35 4.42
N PHE A 182 29.64 -5.29 4.70
CA PHE A 182 30.18 -5.58 6.03
C PHE A 182 31.63 -5.09 6.19
N GLY A 183 32.10 -5.01 7.43
CA GLY A 183 33.51 -4.77 7.76
C GLY A 183 33.73 -3.62 8.75
N GLY A 184 34.96 -3.44 9.21
CA GLY A 184 35.33 -2.31 10.05
C GLY A 184 36.72 -2.39 10.70
N GLY A 185 36.98 -1.38 11.55
CA GLY A 185 38.17 -1.22 12.38
C GLY A 185 39.27 -0.35 11.77
N ALA A 186 39.36 -0.28 10.43
CA ALA A 186 40.35 0.53 9.71
C ALA A 186 39.94 0.82 8.25
N ASP A 187 40.58 1.82 7.63
CA ASP A 187 40.43 2.09 6.19
C ASP A 187 40.74 0.84 5.33
N GLY A 188 40.00 0.67 4.23
CA GLY A 188 40.16 -0.47 3.31
C GLY A 188 39.60 -1.82 3.82
N THR A 189 38.95 -1.86 4.98
CA THR A 189 38.26 -3.05 5.50
C THR A 189 36.82 -3.22 4.99
N ALA A 190 36.22 -2.18 4.37
CA ALA A 190 34.86 -2.25 3.84
C ALA A 190 34.71 -3.31 2.73
N ARG A 191 33.67 -4.13 2.81
CA ARG A 191 33.35 -5.19 1.86
C ARG A 191 31.90 -5.16 1.42
N VAL A 192 31.64 -5.70 0.23
CA VAL A 192 30.32 -6.16 -0.20
C VAL A 192 30.44 -7.55 -0.84
N ILE A 193 29.53 -8.46 -0.53
CA ILE A 193 29.42 -9.76 -1.20
C ILE A 193 28.01 -9.93 -1.77
N ARG A 194 27.89 -10.63 -2.90
CA ARG A 194 26.59 -11.00 -3.46
C ARG A 194 25.98 -12.11 -2.61
N LEU A 195 24.72 -11.97 -2.26
CA LEU A 195 23.89 -13.06 -1.77
C LEU A 195 23.26 -13.79 -2.98
N ASN A 196 22.93 -15.06 -2.82
CA ASN A 196 22.07 -15.78 -3.76
C ASN A 196 20.60 -15.47 -3.44
N ASN A 197 19.67 -15.90 -4.32
CA ASN A 197 18.24 -15.66 -4.14
C ASN A 197 17.61 -16.38 -2.92
N ASP A 198 18.36 -17.27 -2.26
CA ASP A 198 17.99 -17.91 -1.00
C ASP A 198 18.24 -17.02 0.23
N MET A 199 18.97 -15.91 0.06
CA MET A 199 19.45 -14.97 1.10
C MET A 199 20.35 -15.59 2.19
N ILE A 200 20.52 -16.91 2.20
CA ILE A 200 21.30 -17.69 3.18
C ILE A 200 22.57 -18.34 2.60
N SER A 201 22.93 -18.00 1.36
CA SER A 201 24.25 -18.32 0.79
C SER A 201 24.81 -17.17 -0.05
N THR A 202 26.13 -17.16 -0.24
CA THR A 202 26.86 -16.10 -0.95
C THR A 202 27.37 -16.56 -2.32
N SER A 203 27.67 -15.60 -3.20
CA SER A 203 28.15 -15.85 -4.56
C SER A 203 29.47 -15.11 -4.85
N GLY A 204 30.46 -15.85 -5.33
CA GLY A 204 31.78 -15.31 -5.68
C GLY A 204 32.67 -15.01 -4.47
N ALA A 205 33.44 -13.92 -4.58
CA ALA A 205 34.28 -13.39 -3.51
C ALA A 205 33.78 -12.01 -3.07
N ALA A 206 34.06 -11.62 -1.83
CA ALA A 206 33.78 -10.27 -1.37
C ALA A 206 34.58 -9.23 -2.19
N ILE A 207 33.94 -8.15 -2.56
CA ILE A 207 34.51 -7.01 -3.29
C ILE A 207 34.94 -5.98 -2.25
N SER A 208 36.14 -5.42 -2.40
CA SER A 208 36.61 -4.31 -1.55
C SER A 208 35.99 -3.01 -2.04
N ILE A 209 35.41 -2.23 -1.13
CA ILE A 209 35.02 -0.85 -1.39
C ILE A 209 36.11 0.07 -0.79
N ASP A 210 36.49 1.11 -1.53
CA ASP A 210 37.36 2.17 -1.02
C ASP A 210 36.49 3.23 -0.32
N VAL A 211 36.46 3.18 1.01
CA VAL A 211 35.60 4.02 1.85
C VAL A 211 36.52 4.90 2.74
N PRO A 212 36.49 6.23 2.61
CA PRO A 212 37.49 7.10 3.24
C PRO A 212 37.15 7.41 4.70
N ASN A 213 38.14 7.29 5.59
CA ASN A 213 38.01 7.41 7.04
C ASN A 213 37.09 6.33 7.66
N PHE A 214 37.03 5.14 7.08
CA PHE A 214 36.06 4.11 7.45
C PHE A 214 36.30 3.54 8.86
N PHE A 215 35.20 3.25 9.57
CA PHE A 215 35.23 2.62 10.89
C PHE A 215 34.25 1.45 11.03
N GLU A 216 32.95 1.68 10.85
CA GLU A 216 31.89 0.66 11.02
C GLU A 216 30.55 1.09 10.34
N ALA A 217 29.44 0.39 10.62
CA ALA A 217 28.07 0.74 10.20
C ALA A 217 27.79 0.96 8.69
N LEU A 218 28.17 0.04 7.81
CA LEU A 218 27.87 0.14 6.37
C LEU A 218 26.37 -0.05 6.09
N TYR A 219 25.70 0.96 5.54
CA TYR A 219 24.29 0.89 5.14
C TYR A 219 24.10 1.35 3.68
N MET A 220 23.23 0.66 2.94
CA MET A 220 22.98 0.90 1.52
C MET A 220 21.48 1.15 1.26
N HIS A 221 21.17 2.28 0.62
CA HIS A 221 19.85 2.55 0.06
C HIS A 221 19.96 3.11 -1.37
N LYS A 222 18.85 3.11 -2.11
CA LYS A 222 18.79 3.59 -3.50
C LYS A 222 17.71 4.66 -3.63
N ARG A 223 17.99 5.73 -4.38
CA ARG A 223 17.04 6.80 -4.66
C ARG A 223 17.30 7.37 -6.06
N ASN A 224 16.24 7.51 -6.87
CA ASN A 224 16.31 8.02 -8.25
C ASN A 224 17.40 7.34 -9.12
N GLY A 225 17.58 6.03 -8.98
CA GLY A 225 18.61 5.25 -9.70
C GLY A 225 20.04 5.37 -9.15
N ILE A 226 20.28 6.23 -8.15
CA ILE A 226 21.58 6.42 -7.50
C ILE A 226 21.64 5.56 -6.23
N TYR A 227 22.77 4.88 -6.03
CA TYR A 227 23.07 4.09 -4.83
C TYR A 227 23.81 4.95 -3.81
N TYR A 228 23.36 4.92 -2.56
CA TYR A 228 23.88 5.70 -1.44
C TYR A 228 24.43 4.76 -0.37
N LEU A 229 25.75 4.73 -0.22
CA LEU A 229 26.45 3.98 0.83
C LEU A 229 26.80 4.94 1.97
N SER A 230 26.13 4.84 3.11
CA SER A 230 26.48 5.55 4.34
C SER A 230 27.29 4.67 5.30
N TYR A 231 28.12 5.30 6.13
CA TYR A 231 29.02 4.61 7.04
C TYR A 231 29.48 5.50 8.20
N SER A 232 29.88 4.87 9.30
CA SER A 232 30.47 5.56 10.45
C SER A 232 31.95 5.85 10.23
N THR A 233 32.36 7.10 10.51
CA THR A 233 33.75 7.56 10.35
C THR A 233 34.61 7.34 11.58
N ASN A 234 35.92 7.20 11.38
CA ASN A 234 36.87 6.90 12.45
C ASN A 234 37.01 8.05 13.49
N PRO A 235 37.58 7.79 14.69
CA PRO A 235 37.66 8.79 15.76
C PRO A 235 38.39 10.09 15.37
N SER A 236 39.30 10.05 14.38
CA SER A 236 40.01 11.24 13.87
C SER A 236 39.21 12.04 12.84
N ALA A 237 38.19 11.45 12.22
CA ALA A 237 37.21 12.13 11.37
C ALA A 237 35.98 12.62 12.15
N GLY A 238 35.75 12.09 13.36
CA GLY A 238 34.83 12.67 14.35
C GLY A 238 33.65 11.80 14.76
N MET A 239 33.60 10.52 14.38
CA MET A 239 32.45 9.62 14.61
C MET A 239 31.15 10.19 14.02
N SER A 240 31.26 10.74 12.80
CA SER A 240 30.14 11.15 11.95
C SER A 240 29.61 9.96 11.15
N ILE A 241 28.38 10.08 10.65
CA ILE A 241 27.91 9.30 9.51
C ILE A 241 28.23 10.09 8.25
N ASP A 242 29.11 9.54 7.42
CA ASP A 242 29.41 10.06 6.09
C ASP A 242 28.78 9.18 5.00
N TYR A 243 28.74 9.67 3.76
CA TYR A 243 28.18 8.90 2.64
C TYR A 243 28.90 9.09 1.31
N MET A 244 28.72 8.08 0.46
CA MET A 244 29.19 8.04 -0.93
C MET A 244 28.03 7.69 -1.87
N THR A 245 28.06 8.20 -3.09
CA THR A 245 27.09 7.84 -4.13
C THR A 245 27.74 7.09 -5.29
N SER A 246 27.02 6.16 -5.92
CA SER A 246 27.42 5.55 -7.19
C SER A 246 26.21 5.29 -8.10
N ASN A 247 26.48 4.94 -9.37
CA ASN A 247 25.52 4.36 -10.31
C ASN A 247 25.67 2.82 -10.39
N ASN A 248 26.39 2.21 -9.43
CA ASN A 248 26.58 0.76 -9.30
C ASN A 248 26.66 0.37 -7.81
N PRO A 249 26.02 -0.71 -7.34
CA PRO A 249 25.99 -1.06 -5.93
C PRO A 249 27.34 -1.52 -5.35
N THR A 250 28.33 -1.86 -6.19
CA THR A 250 29.58 -2.51 -5.74
C THR A 250 30.86 -1.74 -6.04
N SER A 251 30.79 -0.64 -6.78
CA SER A 251 31.97 0.07 -7.31
C SER A 251 31.63 1.49 -7.75
N GLY A 252 32.64 2.33 -8.02
CA GLY A 252 32.45 3.69 -8.56
C GLY A 252 31.99 4.76 -7.55
N PHE A 253 31.98 4.43 -6.25
CA PHE A 253 31.54 5.33 -5.19
C PHE A 253 32.37 6.62 -5.12
N THR A 254 31.65 7.74 -5.03
CA THR A 254 32.20 9.09 -4.83
C THR A 254 31.70 9.62 -3.50
N HIS A 255 32.59 9.93 -2.56
CA HIS A 255 32.25 10.57 -1.27
C HIS A 255 31.58 11.93 -1.49
N ARG A 256 30.58 12.24 -0.66
CA ARG A 256 29.76 13.45 -0.78
C ARG A 256 29.76 14.35 0.45
N GLY A 257 30.10 13.82 1.63
CA GLY A 257 30.13 14.55 2.89
C GLY A 257 29.48 13.78 4.03
N THR A 258 29.14 14.52 5.09
CA THR A 258 28.47 14.03 6.30
C THR A 258 26.95 14.10 6.15
N ILE A 259 26.26 13.04 6.56
CA ILE A 259 24.81 13.04 6.82
C ILE A 259 24.55 13.53 8.24
N LEU A 260 25.23 12.96 9.22
CA LEU A 260 24.96 13.17 10.64
C LEU A 260 26.29 13.34 11.41
N PRO A 261 26.60 14.53 11.96
CA PRO A 261 27.69 14.71 12.91
C PRO A 261 27.48 13.84 14.16
N ASN A 262 28.49 13.71 15.03
CA ASN A 262 28.30 12.93 16.26
C ASN A 262 27.15 13.52 17.12
N PRO A 263 26.07 12.77 17.40
CA PRO A 263 24.82 13.36 17.85
C PRO A 263 24.87 13.88 19.30
N TRP A 264 23.86 14.69 19.64
CA TRP A 264 23.66 15.24 20.98
C TRP A 264 23.66 14.12 22.04
N GLU A 265 24.28 14.37 23.20
CA GLU A 265 24.46 13.41 24.29
C GLU A 265 25.12 12.06 23.89
N ASN A 266 25.83 11.97 22.76
CA ASN A 266 26.56 10.76 22.35
C ASN A 266 28.04 10.70 22.82
N ASN A 267 28.49 11.70 23.57
CA ASN A 267 29.80 11.74 24.25
C ASN A 267 31.04 11.60 23.33
N SER A 268 30.95 12.00 22.05
CA SER A 268 32.02 11.83 21.04
C SER A 268 32.44 10.37 20.83
N ASN A 269 31.51 9.44 21.04
CA ASN A 269 31.70 8.00 20.95
C ASN A 269 31.12 7.46 19.63
N ASN A 270 31.05 6.14 19.45
CA ASN A 270 30.59 5.53 18.22
C ASN A 270 29.16 5.93 17.79
N ASN A 271 28.90 5.77 16.50
CA ASN A 271 27.70 6.24 15.80
C ASN A 271 27.34 5.18 14.75
N HIS A 272 26.06 4.89 14.56
CA HIS A 272 25.57 3.79 13.71
C HIS A 272 24.17 4.15 13.20
N GLN A 273 23.82 3.80 11.96
CA GLN A 273 22.59 4.28 11.33
C GLN A 273 21.88 3.32 10.36
N SER A 274 20.60 3.59 10.15
CA SER A 274 19.84 3.18 8.97
C SER A 274 18.96 4.32 8.46
N ILE A 275 18.56 4.28 7.19
CA ILE A 275 17.86 5.36 6.48
C ILE A 275 16.68 4.78 5.71
N ILE A 276 15.47 5.31 5.92
CA ILE A 276 14.23 4.84 5.28
C ILE A 276 13.43 5.99 4.66
N GLU A 277 12.60 5.64 3.67
CA GLU A 277 11.49 6.46 3.17
C GLU A 277 10.19 5.92 3.78
N PHE A 278 9.44 6.76 4.51
CA PHE A 278 8.17 6.40 5.13
C PHE A 278 7.15 7.52 4.90
N ASN A 279 5.97 7.17 4.40
CA ASN A 279 4.92 8.14 4.04
C ASN A 279 5.41 9.31 3.16
N ASN A 280 6.25 9.01 2.16
CA ASN A 280 6.94 9.95 1.25
C ASN A 280 7.98 10.90 1.89
N GLU A 281 8.25 10.77 3.19
CA GLU A 281 9.28 11.52 3.92
C GLU A 281 10.49 10.62 4.20
N TRP A 282 11.70 11.20 4.28
CA TRP A 282 12.93 10.46 4.56
C TRP A 282 13.41 10.66 5.99
N TYR A 283 13.92 9.59 6.60
CA TYR A 283 14.29 9.54 8.02
C TYR A 283 15.65 8.84 8.20
N ILE A 284 16.41 9.30 9.19
CA ILE A 284 17.60 8.58 9.69
C ILE A 284 17.35 8.13 11.13
N PHE A 285 17.58 6.84 11.38
CA PHE A 285 17.65 6.27 12.72
C PHE A 285 19.11 6.19 13.14
N TYR A 286 19.42 6.58 14.38
CA TYR A 286 20.77 6.59 14.95
C TYR A 286 20.74 6.31 16.46
N HIS A 287 21.89 6.26 17.14
CA HIS A 287 21.95 6.13 18.60
C HIS A 287 22.73 7.26 19.29
N ASN A 288 22.37 7.54 20.55
CA ASN A 288 23.14 8.37 21.47
C ASN A 288 23.22 7.73 22.87
N ARG A 289 23.62 8.48 23.91
CA ARG A 289 23.69 8.01 25.31
C ARG A 289 22.84 8.87 26.26
N ALA A 290 21.79 9.53 25.77
CA ALA A 290 20.98 10.47 26.54
C ALA A 290 20.36 9.86 27.82
N VAL A 291 19.84 8.62 27.75
CA VAL A 291 19.26 7.92 28.92
C VAL A 291 20.35 7.55 29.92
N ALA A 292 21.50 7.04 29.46
CA ALA A 292 22.61 6.65 30.33
C ALA A 292 23.21 7.88 31.04
N ASN A 293 23.45 8.97 30.31
CA ASN A 293 23.89 10.25 30.86
C ASN A 293 22.89 10.80 31.90
N THR A 294 21.58 10.65 31.66
CA THR A 294 20.51 11.09 32.58
C THR A 294 20.42 10.22 33.84
N ARG A 295 20.57 8.90 33.72
CA ARG A 295 20.53 7.95 34.85
C ARG A 295 21.84 7.91 35.65
N GLY A 296 22.95 8.37 35.04
CA GLY A 296 24.30 8.28 35.61
C GLY A 296 24.96 6.92 35.39
N ASP A 297 24.50 6.19 34.36
CA ASP A 297 24.92 4.84 34.02
C ASP A 297 26.10 4.83 33.03
N SER A 298 26.43 3.65 32.54
CA SER A 298 27.59 3.37 31.70
C SER A 298 27.50 4.00 30.30
N THR A 299 28.61 4.54 29.80
CA THR A 299 28.71 5.02 28.40
C THR A 299 28.74 3.90 27.35
N PHE A 300 28.69 2.63 27.78
CA PHE A 300 28.40 1.49 26.92
C PHE A 300 26.91 1.29 26.68
N SER A 301 26.01 1.88 27.49
CA SER A 301 24.56 1.81 27.30
C SER A 301 24.07 2.98 26.44
N ARG A 302 23.33 2.68 25.37
CA ARG A 302 22.88 3.63 24.35
C ARG A 302 21.35 3.69 24.25
N SER A 303 20.84 4.63 23.46
CA SER A 303 19.42 4.76 23.14
C SER A 303 19.24 5.19 21.69
N ILE A 304 18.26 4.60 20.99
CA ILE A 304 17.94 4.91 19.59
C ILE A 304 17.09 6.18 19.45
N ASN A 305 17.33 6.92 18.37
CA ASN A 305 16.71 8.20 18.06
C ASN A 305 16.32 8.22 16.57
N VAL A 306 15.37 9.08 16.20
CA VAL A 306 14.99 9.34 14.81
C VAL A 306 14.92 10.85 14.54
N ASP A 307 15.43 11.28 13.40
CA ASP A 307 15.28 12.65 12.89
C ASP A 307 15.04 12.60 11.36
N ARG A 308 14.44 13.65 10.79
CA ARG A 308 14.19 13.75 9.33
C ARG A 308 15.48 13.95 8.55
N LEU A 309 15.56 13.32 7.37
CA LEU A 309 16.65 13.42 6.41
C LEU A 309 16.13 14.06 5.12
N TYR A 310 16.87 15.01 4.54
CA TYR A 310 16.44 15.75 3.36
C TYR A 310 17.46 15.67 2.22
N TYR A 311 16.97 15.49 0.99
CA TYR A 311 17.79 15.58 -0.22
C TYR A 311 17.66 16.96 -0.87
N ASN A 312 18.78 17.47 -1.39
CA ASN A 312 18.81 18.56 -2.35
C ASN A 312 18.47 18.06 -3.76
N SER A 313 18.16 18.98 -4.67
CA SER A 313 17.80 18.67 -6.06
C SER A 313 18.95 18.09 -6.91
N ASP A 314 20.20 18.19 -6.45
CA ASP A 314 21.37 17.55 -7.06
C ASP A 314 21.64 16.13 -6.53
N GLY A 315 20.77 15.62 -5.65
CA GLY A 315 20.91 14.32 -5.00
C GLY A 315 21.83 14.31 -3.77
N SER A 316 22.43 15.43 -3.37
CA SER A 316 23.16 15.52 -2.09
C SER A 316 22.20 15.51 -0.90
N ILE A 317 22.55 14.78 0.16
CA ILE A 317 21.86 14.77 1.45
C ILE A 317 22.28 16.02 2.24
N ARG A 318 21.31 16.67 2.91
CA ARG A 318 21.55 17.76 3.87
C ARG A 318 22.00 17.20 5.22
N GLU A 319 22.91 17.90 5.89
CA GLU A 319 23.35 17.55 7.25
C GLU A 319 22.15 17.58 8.21
N VAL A 320 21.95 16.50 8.96
CA VAL A 320 20.81 16.28 9.85
C VAL A 320 21.07 16.91 11.21
N ASN A 321 20.22 17.85 11.60
CA ASN A 321 20.26 18.54 12.89
C ASN A 321 19.61 17.66 13.99
N ALA A 322 20.29 16.57 14.34
CA ALA A 322 19.84 15.60 15.35
C ALA A 322 19.51 16.26 16.70
N SER A 323 18.33 15.95 17.25
CA SER A 323 17.78 16.67 18.39
C SER A 323 17.00 15.79 19.38
N SER A 324 16.75 16.30 20.59
CA SER A 324 15.85 15.67 21.58
C SER A 324 14.36 15.90 21.29
N ILE A 325 14.02 16.53 20.16
CA ILE A 325 12.67 16.89 19.73
C ILE A 325 12.12 15.85 18.72
N GLY A 326 13.02 15.07 18.11
CA GLY A 326 12.66 14.00 17.17
C GLY A 326 11.82 14.51 16.01
N VAL A 327 10.78 13.75 15.67
CA VAL A 327 9.92 14.00 14.50
C VAL A 327 8.47 14.27 14.92
N PRO A 328 7.72 15.06 14.13
CA PRO A 328 6.27 15.19 14.32
C PRO A 328 5.56 13.90 13.87
N ALA A 329 4.43 13.58 14.51
CA ALA A 329 3.63 12.43 14.14
C ALA A 329 3.03 12.60 12.74
N VAL A 330 3.09 11.56 11.90
CA VAL A 330 2.51 11.60 10.55
C VAL A 330 1.00 11.34 10.53
N ARG A 331 0.41 10.94 11.67
CA ARG A 331 -1.04 10.84 11.90
C ARG A 331 -1.36 10.86 13.40
N ASN A 332 -2.65 10.93 13.73
CA ASN A 332 -3.18 10.77 15.08
C ASN A 332 -3.36 9.29 15.44
N VAL A 333 -3.37 8.96 16.73
CA VAL A 333 -3.80 7.66 17.26
C VAL A 333 -5.31 7.66 17.46
N ASN A 334 -6.02 6.62 17.04
CA ASN A 334 -7.46 6.51 17.24
C ASN A 334 -7.79 6.03 18.66
N ALA A 335 -8.56 6.83 19.43
CA ALA A 335 -9.00 6.43 20.77
C ALA A 335 -9.95 5.22 20.76
N PHE A 336 -10.73 5.05 19.69
CA PHE A 336 -11.80 4.06 19.57
C PHE A 336 -11.36 2.72 18.96
N SER A 337 -10.05 2.47 18.90
CA SER A 337 -9.46 1.18 18.58
C SER A 337 -8.71 0.60 19.77
N ILE A 338 -8.52 -0.72 19.80
CA ILE A 338 -7.66 -1.38 20.78
C ILE A 338 -6.21 -0.93 20.55
N ASN A 339 -5.66 -0.20 21.51
CA ASN A 339 -4.27 0.22 21.56
C ASN A 339 -3.52 -0.72 22.51
N GLN A 340 -2.41 -1.33 22.05
CA GLN A 340 -1.58 -2.18 22.91
C GLN A 340 -0.89 -1.31 23.98
N ALA A 341 -0.79 -1.82 25.20
CA ALA A 341 -0.26 -1.05 26.32
C ALA A 341 1.26 -0.80 26.22
N GLU A 342 1.94 -1.69 25.51
CA GLU A 342 3.33 -1.56 25.09
C GLU A 342 3.56 -0.63 23.88
N THR A 343 2.55 0.18 23.49
CA THR A 343 2.67 1.24 22.46
C THR A 343 2.63 2.63 23.09
N PHE A 344 3.73 3.39 23.03
CA PHE A 344 3.85 4.70 23.67
C PHE A 344 4.91 5.62 23.02
N ASP A 345 4.82 6.93 23.28
CA ASP A 345 5.83 7.95 22.95
C ASP A 345 6.82 8.16 24.11
N GLN A 346 6.33 8.10 25.35
CA GLN A 346 7.16 8.29 26.55
C GLN A 346 6.64 7.46 27.73
N GLU A 347 7.54 7.03 28.60
CA GLU A 347 7.21 6.20 29.75
C GLU A 347 8.04 6.55 31.01
N GLY A 348 7.63 6.01 32.15
CA GLY A 348 8.36 6.20 33.40
C GLY A 348 8.11 5.08 34.40
N GLY A 349 9.14 4.28 34.66
CA GLY A 349 9.16 3.26 35.70
C GLY A 349 8.45 1.95 35.34
N ILE A 350 7.81 1.84 34.18
CA ILE A 350 7.25 0.58 33.67
C ILE A 350 8.36 -0.41 33.29
N GLU A 351 7.98 -1.67 33.13
CA GLU A 351 8.79 -2.73 32.49
C GLU A 351 7.86 -3.45 31.51
N THR A 352 8.36 -3.99 30.40
CA THR A 352 7.61 -4.92 29.54
C THR A 352 7.92 -6.38 29.91
N GLU A 353 6.94 -7.27 29.79
CA GLU A 353 7.14 -8.72 29.87
C GLU A 353 6.22 -9.46 28.87
N PRO A 354 6.57 -10.69 28.43
CA PRO A 354 5.66 -11.53 27.64
C PRO A 354 4.34 -11.81 28.37
N SER A 355 3.23 -11.58 27.69
CA SER A 355 1.89 -11.77 28.24
C SER A 355 1.37 -13.20 28.01
N SER A 356 0.43 -13.65 28.85
CA SER A 356 -0.39 -14.84 28.58
C SER A 356 -1.51 -14.60 27.54
N GLU A 357 -1.74 -13.35 27.13
CA GLU A 357 -2.65 -12.93 26.07
C GLU A 357 -1.97 -11.88 25.16
N GLY A 358 -1.84 -12.16 23.86
CA GLY A 358 -1.18 -11.26 22.91
C GLY A 358 0.34 -11.35 22.93
N THR A 359 1.02 -10.22 22.73
CA THR A 359 2.49 -10.08 22.68
C THR A 359 3.08 -9.84 24.07
N LEU A 360 3.00 -8.61 24.56
CA LEU A 360 3.58 -8.20 25.84
C LEU A 360 2.50 -7.65 26.77
N ASN A 361 2.93 -7.22 27.95
CA ASN A 361 2.19 -6.30 28.79
C ASN A 361 3.16 -5.38 29.55
N ILE A 362 2.70 -4.20 29.93
CA ILE A 362 3.46 -3.32 30.84
C ILE A 362 3.17 -3.66 32.30
N GLN A 363 4.21 -3.68 33.14
CA GLN A 363 4.14 -3.88 34.58
C GLN A 363 4.15 -2.54 35.33
N MET A 364 2.99 -2.10 35.81
CA MET A 364 2.81 -0.78 36.43
C MET A 364 2.79 -0.84 37.96
N GLY A 365 3.72 -0.11 38.58
CA GLY A 365 3.79 0.12 40.02
C GLY A 365 3.22 1.48 40.48
N PRO A 366 3.35 1.82 41.77
CA PRO A 366 2.78 3.04 42.34
C PRO A 366 3.45 4.31 41.81
N GLY A 367 2.83 4.99 40.85
CA GLY A 367 3.33 6.20 40.19
C GLY A 367 4.08 5.95 38.87
N ASP A 368 4.13 4.71 38.39
CA ASP A 368 4.67 4.36 37.08
C ASP A 368 3.65 4.75 35.98
N TRP A 369 4.09 5.12 34.77
CA TRP A 369 3.21 5.66 33.73
C TRP A 369 3.70 5.42 32.30
N VAL A 370 2.77 5.52 31.34
CA VAL A 370 3.02 5.65 29.89
C VAL A 370 2.26 6.86 29.32
N LYS A 371 2.73 7.41 28.20
CA LYS A 371 2.12 8.48 27.41
C LYS A 371 1.94 7.97 25.98
N VAL A 372 0.71 8.08 25.47
CA VAL A 372 0.42 7.98 24.04
C VAL A 372 0.16 9.39 23.51
N ALA A 373 0.90 9.80 22.49
CA ALA A 373 0.82 11.14 21.92
C ALA A 373 -0.26 11.23 20.84
N ASN A 374 -0.86 12.42 20.70
CA ASN A 374 -1.82 12.76 19.64
C ASN A 374 -3.01 11.77 19.51
N VAL A 375 -3.62 11.36 20.64
CA VAL A 375 -4.81 10.50 20.64
C VAL A 375 -6.05 11.33 20.30
N ASP A 376 -6.71 10.97 19.21
CA ASP A 376 -7.95 11.57 18.71
C ASP A 376 -9.19 10.90 19.30
N PHE A 377 -9.99 11.69 20.02
CA PHE A 377 -11.26 11.29 20.63
C PHE A 377 -12.50 11.79 19.85
N GLY A 378 -12.31 12.50 18.73
CA GLY A 378 -13.40 13.05 17.92
C GLY A 378 -14.43 13.83 18.75
N ASN A 379 -15.70 13.44 18.60
CA ASN A 379 -16.84 14.14 19.19
C ASN A 379 -17.14 13.80 20.67
N GLY A 380 -16.54 12.76 21.25
CA GLY A 380 -16.84 12.39 22.64
C GLY A 380 -16.63 10.94 23.03
N ALA A 381 -15.47 10.60 23.60
CA ALA A 381 -15.31 9.39 24.41
C ALA A 381 -15.88 9.59 25.83
N THR A 382 -16.77 8.72 26.27
CA THR A 382 -17.42 8.76 27.60
C THR A 382 -17.03 7.60 28.51
N GLN A 383 -16.27 6.62 27.99
CA GLN A 383 -15.82 5.44 28.71
C GLN A 383 -14.42 5.02 28.24
N PHE A 384 -13.71 4.32 29.12
CA PHE A 384 -12.40 3.70 28.89
C PHE A 384 -12.46 2.25 29.37
N ASN A 385 -12.00 1.33 28.53
CA ASN A 385 -11.83 -0.08 28.86
C ASN A 385 -10.33 -0.40 28.87
N ALA A 386 -9.91 -1.28 29.78
CA ALA A 386 -8.53 -1.75 29.83
C ALA A 386 -8.46 -3.23 30.18
N ARG A 387 -7.59 -3.96 29.47
CA ARG A 387 -7.24 -5.35 29.75
C ARG A 387 -6.14 -5.39 30.80
N VAL A 388 -6.54 -5.69 32.03
CA VAL A 388 -5.68 -5.60 33.21
C VAL A 388 -5.59 -6.94 33.94
N ALA A 389 -4.46 -7.15 34.61
CA ALA A 389 -4.26 -8.27 35.52
C ALA A 389 -3.64 -7.78 36.83
N SER A 390 -4.14 -8.26 37.97
CA SER A 390 -3.56 -7.94 39.28
C SER A 390 -3.89 -9.01 40.31
N ALA A 391 -2.93 -9.29 41.19
CA ALA A 391 -3.12 -10.14 42.36
C ALA A 391 -3.57 -9.36 43.61
N ILE A 392 -3.84 -8.06 43.51
CA ILE A 392 -4.24 -7.17 44.61
C ILE A 392 -5.46 -6.32 44.26
N ASP A 393 -6.19 -5.88 45.29
CA ASP A 393 -7.28 -4.92 45.20
C ASP A 393 -6.81 -3.49 45.49
N ASN A 394 -7.61 -2.50 45.09
CA ASN A 394 -7.37 -1.06 45.30
C ASN A 394 -6.20 -0.49 44.46
N SER A 395 -5.84 -1.15 43.36
CA SER A 395 -5.05 -0.49 42.32
C SER A 395 -5.95 0.41 41.47
N LYS A 396 -5.37 1.41 40.81
CA LYS A 396 -6.05 2.25 39.83
C LYS A 396 -5.14 2.59 38.67
N LEU A 397 -5.75 2.77 37.51
CA LEU A 397 -5.14 3.41 36.34
C LEU A 397 -5.77 4.79 36.15
N GLU A 398 -5.00 5.84 36.37
CA GLU A 398 -5.40 7.24 36.22
C GLU A 398 -5.24 7.69 34.77
N ILE A 399 -6.29 8.31 34.22
CA ILE A 399 -6.30 8.85 32.84
C ILE A 399 -6.11 10.36 32.93
N ILE A 400 -5.00 10.87 32.40
CA ILE A 400 -4.58 12.27 32.56
C ILE A 400 -4.27 12.85 31.17
N LEU A 401 -4.83 14.03 30.85
CA LEU A 401 -4.74 14.63 29.52
C LEU A 401 -3.70 15.76 29.47
N GLY A 402 -2.94 15.83 28.38
CA GLY A 402 -2.02 16.92 28.00
C GLY A 402 -0.74 17.06 28.83
N SER A 403 -0.74 16.69 30.11
CA SER A 403 0.45 16.69 30.97
C SER A 403 0.25 15.78 32.17
N LEU A 404 1.25 14.95 32.48
CA LEU A 404 1.31 14.09 33.68
C LEU A 404 1.10 14.86 35.00
N SER A 405 1.37 16.17 35.02
CA SER A 405 1.19 17.04 36.18
C SER A 405 -0.27 17.50 36.40
N ASN A 406 -1.16 17.28 35.42
CA ASN A 406 -2.57 17.61 35.54
C ASN A 406 -3.28 16.66 36.52
N THR A 407 -4.46 17.09 36.99
CA THR A 407 -5.34 16.21 37.77
C THR A 407 -5.91 15.14 36.82
N PRO A 408 -6.01 13.85 37.22
CA PRO A 408 -6.67 12.84 36.40
C PRO A 408 -8.09 13.26 36.02
N HIS A 409 -8.43 13.14 34.74
CA HIS A 409 -9.77 13.38 34.22
C HIS A 409 -10.73 12.27 34.66
N ALA A 410 -10.20 11.04 34.69
CA ALA A 410 -10.91 9.84 35.11
C ALA A 410 -9.93 8.87 35.79
N SER A 411 -10.46 7.79 36.38
CA SER A 411 -9.65 6.69 36.89
C SER A 411 -10.43 5.39 36.78
N LEU A 412 -9.74 4.33 36.36
CA LEU A 412 -10.24 2.97 36.42
C LEU A 412 -9.84 2.37 37.78
N GLU A 413 -10.82 1.94 38.58
CA GLU A 413 -10.56 1.10 39.75
C GLU A 413 -10.21 -0.32 39.24
N ILE A 414 -9.07 -0.85 39.64
CA ILE A 414 -8.62 -2.19 39.26
C ILE A 414 -8.81 -3.13 40.44
N THR A 415 -9.73 -4.07 40.27
CA THR A 415 -10.01 -5.17 41.20
C THR A 415 -9.10 -6.37 40.93
N ASN A 416 -8.92 -7.20 41.96
CA ASN A 416 -8.07 -8.39 41.90
C ASN A 416 -8.63 -9.43 40.91
N THR A 417 -7.90 -9.65 39.82
CA THR A 417 -8.27 -10.61 38.77
C THR A 417 -7.85 -12.05 39.09
N GLY A 418 -7.19 -12.26 40.24
CA GLY A 418 -6.70 -13.54 40.73
C GLY A 418 -5.23 -13.83 40.42
N GLY A 419 -4.52 -12.93 39.72
CA GLY A 419 -3.12 -13.13 39.38
C GLY A 419 -2.58 -12.09 38.39
N TRP A 420 -1.24 -11.97 38.30
CA TRP A 420 -0.53 -11.02 37.43
C TRP A 420 -0.65 -11.30 35.92
N GLN A 421 -1.05 -12.53 35.57
CA GLN A 421 -1.25 -12.99 34.18
C GLN A 421 -2.65 -13.62 34.01
N ASN A 422 -3.60 -13.21 34.87
CA ASN A 422 -5.02 -13.54 34.77
C ASN A 422 -5.76 -12.28 34.29
N TRP A 423 -6.11 -12.22 33.02
CA TRP A 423 -6.62 -11.00 32.41
C TRP A 423 -8.13 -10.81 32.56
N GLN A 424 -8.53 -9.58 32.84
CA GLN A 424 -9.94 -9.15 32.80
C GLN A 424 -10.01 -7.76 32.19
N THR A 425 -11.02 -7.54 31.34
CA THR A 425 -11.36 -6.19 30.87
C THR A 425 -12.14 -5.50 31.97
N GLN A 426 -11.63 -4.37 32.48
CA GLN A 426 -12.29 -3.53 33.48
C GLN A 426 -12.49 -2.12 32.90
N SER A 427 -13.61 -1.47 33.24
CA SER A 427 -14.09 -0.26 32.56
C SER A 427 -14.49 0.86 33.52
N THR A 428 -14.36 2.12 33.06
CA THR A 428 -14.76 3.32 33.82
C THR A 428 -15.39 4.36 32.91
N SER A 429 -16.35 5.15 33.42
CA SER A 429 -17.12 6.14 32.64
C SER A 429 -16.95 7.55 33.21
N PHE A 430 -16.98 8.56 32.34
CA PHE A 430 -16.61 9.95 32.66
C PHE A 430 -17.26 10.99 31.72
N ASN A 431 -17.06 12.27 32.02
CA ASN A 431 -17.48 13.39 31.16
C ASN A 431 -16.66 13.41 29.85
N ALA A 432 -17.28 13.78 28.73
CA ALA A 432 -16.73 13.54 27.38
C ALA A 432 -15.28 14.04 27.10
N ILE A 433 -14.50 13.07 26.61
CA ILE A 433 -13.30 13.06 25.75
C ILE A 433 -13.46 13.70 24.36
N THR A 434 -13.10 14.96 24.08
CA THR A 434 -13.28 15.54 22.73
C THR A 434 -11.99 16.10 22.12
N GLY A 435 -11.78 15.89 20.81
CA GLY A 435 -10.61 16.35 20.07
C GLY A 435 -9.33 15.54 20.34
N VAL A 436 -8.18 16.10 19.98
CA VAL A 436 -6.87 15.42 20.07
C VAL A 436 -6.12 15.80 21.35
N HIS A 437 -5.61 14.82 22.09
CA HIS A 437 -4.83 15.02 23.33
C HIS A 437 -3.67 14.03 23.44
N ASP A 438 -2.60 14.44 24.12
CA ASP A 438 -1.66 13.49 24.73
C ASP A 438 -2.34 12.81 25.93
N VAL A 439 -2.27 11.48 25.99
CA VAL A 439 -2.93 10.66 27.02
C VAL A 439 -1.87 9.98 27.88
N TYR A 440 -1.80 10.38 29.15
CA TYR A 440 -0.99 9.71 30.15
C TYR A 440 -1.87 8.70 30.93
N LEU A 441 -1.41 7.45 30.98
CA LEU A 441 -1.97 6.40 31.83
C LEU A 441 -1.00 6.16 32.99
N ARG A 442 -1.44 6.40 34.25
CA ARG A 442 -0.58 6.29 35.44
C ARG A 442 -1.13 5.31 36.47
N GLY A 443 -0.30 4.37 36.91
CA GLY A 443 -0.65 3.41 37.95
C GLY A 443 -0.56 3.99 39.36
N THR A 444 -1.51 3.64 40.23
CA THR A 444 -1.47 4.01 41.67
C THR A 444 -0.99 2.87 42.57
N SER A 445 -1.06 1.63 42.09
CA SER A 445 -0.50 0.42 42.74
C SER A 445 -0.20 -0.66 41.70
N GLY A 446 0.33 -1.81 42.15
CA GLY A 446 0.73 -2.92 41.30
C GLY A 446 -0.42 -3.49 40.45
N HIS A 447 -0.28 -3.41 39.14
CA HIS A 447 -1.08 -4.13 38.15
C HIS A 447 -0.31 -4.25 36.83
N ASN A 448 -0.69 -5.20 36.00
CA ASN A 448 -0.24 -5.30 34.61
C ASN A 448 -1.36 -4.77 33.69
N LEU A 449 -0.98 -4.18 32.56
CA LEU A 449 -1.86 -3.66 31.52
C LEU A 449 -1.39 -4.20 30.16
N ASN A 450 -2.30 -4.75 29.36
CA ASN A 450 -2.02 -5.40 28.08
C ASN A 450 -2.59 -4.62 26.88
N TRP A 451 -3.83 -4.12 26.97
CA TRP A 451 -4.37 -3.15 26.01
C TRP A 451 -5.40 -2.21 26.64
N PHE A 452 -5.69 -1.12 25.96
CA PHE A 452 -6.75 -0.17 26.31
C PHE A 452 -7.49 0.36 25.08
N GLU A 453 -8.71 0.86 25.29
CA GLU A 453 -9.55 1.49 24.26
C GLU A 453 -10.51 2.49 24.92
N PHE A 454 -11.12 3.37 24.12
CA PHE A 454 -12.16 4.29 24.56
C PHE A 454 -13.48 4.03 23.82
N GLU A 455 -14.60 4.29 24.50
CA GLU A 455 -15.96 4.18 23.98
C GLU A 455 -16.71 5.52 24.10
N GLY A 456 -17.65 5.80 23.19
CA GLY A 456 -18.48 7.00 23.23
C GLY A 456 -19.27 7.26 21.94
N GLU A 457 -19.60 8.52 21.63
CA GLU A 457 -20.29 8.90 20.40
C GLU A 457 -19.33 8.88 19.20
N ASN A 458 -18.97 7.66 18.78
CA ASN A 458 -18.06 7.40 17.67
C ASN A 458 -18.73 7.65 16.29
N ASN A 459 -18.95 8.92 15.98
CA ASN A 459 -19.27 9.39 14.62
C ASN A 459 -18.01 9.49 13.74
N GLY A 460 -17.02 8.59 13.91
CA GLY A 460 -15.71 8.63 13.25
C GLY A 460 -14.81 9.74 13.81
N GLY A 461 -13.57 9.39 14.17
CA GLY A 461 -12.58 10.29 14.79
C GLY A 461 -12.32 11.60 14.01
N SER A 462 -11.85 12.64 14.71
CA SER A 462 -11.54 13.93 14.11
C SER A 462 -10.17 13.90 13.42
N SER A 463 -10.21 13.74 12.11
CA SER A 463 -9.02 13.77 11.25
C SER A 463 -8.61 15.20 10.90
N GLN A 464 -7.33 15.37 10.57
CA GLN A 464 -6.75 16.65 10.18
C GLN A 464 -5.92 16.54 8.90
N LEU A 465 -6.00 17.56 8.06
CA LEU A 465 -5.17 17.76 6.89
C LEU A 465 -4.41 19.08 7.04
N THR A 466 -3.08 19.02 7.12
CA THR A 466 -2.21 20.20 7.09
C THR A 466 -1.52 20.31 5.74
N VAL A 467 -1.41 21.54 5.21
CA VAL A 467 -0.78 21.87 3.93
C VAL A 467 0.10 23.09 4.10
N GLU A 468 1.36 22.97 3.69
CA GLU A 468 2.32 24.07 3.58
C GLU A 468 1.95 24.93 2.36
N LEU A 469 1.82 26.25 2.53
CA LEU A 469 1.25 27.08 1.46
C LEU A 469 2.26 27.44 0.36
N GLU A 470 3.56 27.27 0.60
CA GLU A 470 4.62 27.40 -0.39
C GLU A 470 4.70 26.23 -1.38
N ASP A 471 4.26 25.02 -1.03
CA ASP A 471 4.19 23.89 -1.98
C ASP A 471 3.18 24.18 -3.11
N LEU A 472 2.21 25.06 -2.81
CA LEU A 472 1.21 25.56 -3.76
C LEU A 472 1.77 26.68 -4.67
N ALA A 473 3.05 27.05 -4.57
CA ALA A 473 3.69 28.08 -5.41
C ALA A 473 3.74 27.72 -6.91
N SER A 474 3.49 26.46 -7.25
CA SER A 474 3.34 25.96 -8.62
C SER A 474 1.99 26.31 -9.28
N GLN A 475 0.99 26.77 -8.51
CA GLN A 475 -0.36 27.01 -9.04
C GLN A 475 -0.41 28.22 -9.99
N SER A 476 -1.18 28.11 -11.07
CA SER A 476 -1.22 29.08 -12.19
C SER A 476 -1.75 30.47 -11.83
N LEU A 477 -2.35 30.62 -10.66
CA LEU A 477 -2.83 31.90 -10.11
C LEU A 477 -2.00 32.38 -8.91
N PHE A 478 -0.91 31.72 -8.54
CA PHE A 478 -0.12 32.02 -7.35
C PHE A 478 0.45 33.44 -7.36
N ALA A 479 1.15 33.83 -8.42
CA ALA A 479 1.69 35.19 -8.56
C ALA A 479 0.57 36.24 -8.43
N PRO A 480 0.78 37.39 -7.75
CA PRO A 480 2.03 37.93 -7.22
C PRO A 480 2.32 37.53 -5.75
N LEU A 481 1.78 36.41 -5.25
CA LEU A 481 2.34 35.79 -4.04
C LEU A 481 3.79 35.38 -4.32
N SER A 482 4.61 35.40 -3.27
CA SER A 482 6.03 35.05 -3.32
C SER A 482 6.38 34.20 -2.10
N VAL A 483 7.06 33.08 -2.33
CA VAL A 483 7.68 32.29 -1.26
C VAL A 483 8.83 33.09 -0.65
N ARG A 484 8.92 33.05 0.67
CA ARG A 484 9.93 33.70 1.52
C ARG A 484 10.46 32.71 2.54
N SER A 485 11.64 32.98 3.07
CA SER A 485 12.21 32.20 4.18
C SER A 485 12.11 32.98 5.50
N ASP A 486 11.75 32.27 6.57
CA ASP A 486 11.83 32.72 7.96
C ASP A 486 12.01 31.47 8.83
N ASN A 487 13.06 31.44 9.65
CA ASN A 487 13.38 30.31 10.53
C ASN A 487 12.31 30.08 11.63
N MET A 488 11.33 30.98 11.77
CA MET A 488 10.19 30.86 12.67
C MET A 488 8.88 30.40 11.97
N ALA A 489 8.91 30.27 10.64
CA ALA A 489 7.85 29.67 9.84
C ALA A 489 7.99 28.14 9.77
N ASN A 490 6.93 27.41 9.45
CA ASN A 490 7.03 25.96 9.28
C ASN A 490 7.91 25.64 8.06
N ASN A 491 8.65 24.53 8.12
CA ASN A 491 9.68 24.16 7.13
C ASN A 491 10.72 25.26 6.75
N GLY A 492 10.76 26.38 7.48
CA GLY A 492 11.59 27.54 7.22
C GLY A 492 11.09 28.49 6.12
N ALA A 493 9.86 28.31 5.60
CA ALA A 493 9.31 29.11 4.52
C ALA A 493 7.84 29.51 4.74
N TYR A 494 7.35 30.45 3.92
CA TYR A 494 5.98 30.97 3.95
C TYR A 494 5.67 31.72 2.66
N ILE A 495 4.40 32.06 2.44
CA ILE A 495 3.93 32.90 1.34
C ILE A 495 3.53 34.31 1.82
N GLU A 496 3.86 35.33 1.04
CA GLU A 496 3.34 36.69 1.22
C GLU A 496 3.01 37.30 -0.14
N TRP A 497 2.05 38.24 -0.18
CA TRP A 497 2.11 39.30 -1.18
C TRP A 497 3.10 40.33 -0.67
N SER A 498 4.24 40.45 -1.35
CA SER A 498 5.40 41.25 -0.92
C SER A 498 5.02 42.69 -0.55
N ASN A 499 5.21 43.08 0.71
CA ASN A 499 5.00 44.46 1.15
C ASN A 499 6.14 45.36 0.62
N ASP A 500 5.80 46.35 -0.21
CA ASP A 500 6.75 47.33 -0.75
C ASP A 500 6.60 48.73 -0.14
N GLY A 501 5.74 48.87 0.87
CA GLY A 501 5.42 50.13 1.53
C GLY A 501 4.47 51.02 0.76
N SER A 502 3.73 50.50 -0.23
CA SER A 502 2.70 51.26 -0.97
C SER A 502 1.24 50.96 -0.58
N ASN A 503 1.01 50.05 0.38
CA ASN A 503 -0.32 49.67 0.89
C ASN A 503 -1.23 49.18 -0.25
N GLN A 504 -0.80 48.10 -0.89
CA GLN A 504 -1.44 47.52 -2.06
C GLN A 504 -2.68 46.73 -1.66
N ILE A 505 -3.86 47.13 -2.17
CA ILE A 505 -5.14 46.50 -1.87
C ILE A 505 -5.83 45.96 -3.12
N LEU A 506 -6.16 44.66 -3.12
CA LEU A 506 -7.15 44.08 -4.01
C LEU A 506 -8.54 44.30 -3.39
N SER A 507 -9.25 45.32 -3.84
CA SER A 507 -10.52 45.75 -3.22
C SER A 507 -11.75 44.91 -3.58
N VAL A 508 -11.63 43.98 -4.54
CA VAL A 508 -12.70 43.09 -5.00
C VAL A 508 -12.12 41.70 -5.29
N ALA A 509 -12.65 40.68 -4.60
CA ALA A 509 -12.32 39.28 -4.86
C ALA A 509 -12.96 38.78 -6.17
N SER A 510 -12.26 37.90 -6.90
CA SER A 510 -12.72 37.32 -8.15
C SER A 510 -11.99 36.01 -8.44
N GLU A 511 -12.69 35.06 -9.05
CA GLU A 511 -12.15 33.77 -9.52
C GLU A 511 -10.93 33.92 -10.44
N GLN A 512 -10.84 35.04 -11.16
CA GLN A 512 -9.77 35.33 -12.12
C GLN A 512 -8.67 36.25 -11.55
N SER A 513 -8.73 36.58 -10.26
CA SER A 513 -7.70 37.41 -9.63
C SER A 513 -6.40 36.64 -9.46
N GLN A 514 -5.30 37.20 -9.96
CA GLN A 514 -3.94 36.75 -9.67
C GLN A 514 -3.64 36.93 -8.18
N GLY A 515 -2.99 35.97 -7.52
CA GLY A 515 -2.70 35.92 -6.09
C GLY A 515 -3.51 34.89 -5.30
N GLN A 516 -3.84 33.73 -5.91
CA GLN A 516 -4.66 32.66 -5.33
C GLN A 516 -3.86 31.37 -5.10
N ILE A 517 -4.30 30.62 -4.10
CA ILE A 517 -3.95 29.23 -3.83
C ILE A 517 -5.22 28.43 -3.50
N SER A 518 -5.31 27.20 -3.97
CA SER A 518 -6.41 26.28 -3.69
C SER A 518 -5.91 25.00 -3.04
N VAL A 519 -6.54 24.61 -1.93
CA VAL A 519 -6.31 23.36 -1.21
C VAL A 519 -7.50 22.43 -1.47
N PRO A 520 -7.34 21.41 -2.35
CA PRO A 520 -8.34 20.37 -2.52
C PRO A 520 -8.25 19.36 -1.37
N PHE A 521 -9.41 18.91 -0.88
CA PHE A 521 -9.52 17.88 0.14
C PHE A 521 -10.75 17.01 -0.06
N THR A 522 -10.72 15.79 0.45
CA THR A 522 -11.84 14.83 0.33
C THR A 522 -12.29 14.42 1.73
N LEU A 523 -13.60 14.45 1.98
CA LEU A 523 -14.24 13.98 3.22
C LEU A 523 -14.88 12.60 3.01
N SER A 524 -14.61 11.63 3.88
CA SER A 524 -15.25 10.30 3.78
C SER A 524 -16.72 10.27 4.19
N GLN A 525 -17.17 11.20 5.02
CA GLN A 525 -18.57 11.36 5.43
C GLN A 525 -18.94 12.83 5.65
N ALA A 526 -20.17 13.09 6.08
CA ALA A 526 -20.61 14.46 6.38
C ALA A 526 -19.96 14.97 7.67
N SER A 527 -19.42 16.20 7.65
CA SER A 527 -18.61 16.74 8.73
C SER A 527 -18.72 18.26 8.83
N ASP A 528 -18.58 18.81 10.03
CA ASP A 528 -18.12 20.20 10.19
C ASP A 528 -16.60 20.21 9.91
N VAL A 529 -16.06 21.26 9.28
CA VAL A 529 -14.63 21.40 9.02
C VAL A 529 -14.13 22.75 9.53
N GLU A 530 -13.29 22.71 10.56
CA GLU A 530 -12.61 23.90 11.07
C GLU A 530 -11.44 24.25 10.16
N PHE A 531 -11.41 25.50 9.68
CA PHE A 531 -10.30 26.05 8.90
C PHE A 531 -9.41 26.89 9.81
N ASN A 532 -8.18 26.40 10.00
CA ASN A 532 -7.09 27.07 10.70
C ASN A 532 -5.98 27.46 9.72
N VAL A 533 -5.26 28.54 10.02
CA VAL A 533 -4.11 29.01 9.24
C VAL A 533 -3.06 29.67 10.14
N ARG A 534 -1.79 29.32 9.95
CA ARG A 534 -0.63 29.91 10.62
C ARG A 534 -0.23 31.19 9.88
N VAL A 535 -0.27 32.32 10.59
CA VAL A 535 -0.13 33.66 9.99
C VAL A 535 0.71 34.59 10.84
N ASN A 536 1.31 35.58 10.20
CA ASN A 536 2.03 36.67 10.86
C ASN A 536 1.56 38.00 10.26
N LEU A 537 0.65 38.66 10.97
CA LEU A 537 -0.08 39.86 10.55
C LEU A 537 0.32 41.01 11.47
N ALA A 538 1.34 41.77 11.09
CA ALA A 538 1.95 42.83 11.90
C ALA A 538 1.01 44.03 12.14
N ASN A 539 0.05 44.25 11.24
CA ASN A 539 -0.94 45.33 11.28
C ASN A 539 -2.29 44.83 10.74
N GLY A 540 -3.19 44.38 11.62
CA GLY A 540 -4.47 43.78 11.22
C GLY A 540 -5.45 44.67 10.44
N ASN A 541 -5.16 45.96 10.26
CA ASN A 541 -5.92 46.87 9.40
C ASN A 541 -5.39 46.94 7.95
N ASP A 542 -4.31 46.21 7.66
CA ASP A 542 -3.42 46.41 6.50
C ASP A 542 -2.81 45.08 6.03
N ASP A 543 -2.76 44.04 6.87
CA ASP A 543 -2.44 42.66 6.50
C ASP A 543 -3.74 41.82 6.44
N SER A 544 -4.18 41.40 5.25
CA SER A 544 -5.41 40.58 5.11
C SER A 544 -5.50 39.72 3.86
N PHE A 545 -6.44 38.77 3.87
CA PHE A 545 -6.77 37.90 2.73
C PHE A 545 -8.28 37.66 2.60
N TYR A 546 -8.69 37.19 1.42
CA TYR A 546 -10.01 36.61 1.15
C TYR A 546 -9.92 35.08 1.18
N TYR A 547 -11.02 34.41 1.52
CA TYR A 547 -11.14 32.96 1.44
C TYR A 547 -12.53 32.52 0.97
N LYS A 548 -12.65 31.30 0.43
CA LYS A 548 -13.93 30.65 0.14
C LYS A 548 -13.81 29.13 0.11
N LEU A 549 -14.94 28.44 0.28
CA LEU A 549 -15.06 27.01 0.03
C LEU A 549 -15.87 26.76 -1.25
N ASN A 550 -15.39 25.89 -2.12
CA ASN A 550 -16.02 25.48 -3.38
C ASN A 550 -16.47 26.69 -4.23
N SER A 551 -17.75 26.75 -4.60
CA SER A 551 -18.36 27.85 -5.37
C SER A 551 -19.03 28.91 -4.49
N ASN A 552 -18.76 28.94 -3.17
CA ASN A 552 -19.37 29.91 -2.26
C ASN A 552 -18.78 31.32 -2.45
N SER A 553 -19.56 32.33 -2.05
CA SER A 553 -19.14 33.73 -2.06
C SER A 553 -17.90 33.97 -1.20
N TRP A 554 -16.92 34.70 -1.75
CA TRP A 554 -15.71 35.15 -1.06
C TRP A 554 -15.99 35.86 0.27
N GLN A 555 -15.37 35.35 1.34
CA GLN A 555 -15.31 35.95 2.66
C GLN A 555 -14.01 36.75 2.83
N THR A 556 -13.98 37.67 3.79
CA THR A 556 -12.80 38.49 4.11
C THR A 556 -12.30 38.16 5.51
N PHE A 557 -11.00 37.92 5.66
CA PHE A 557 -10.35 37.80 6.96
C PHE A 557 -9.46 39.04 7.19
N ASN A 558 -9.87 39.92 8.11
CA ASN A 558 -9.19 41.19 8.42
C ASN A 558 -9.50 41.66 9.86
N ASN A 559 -8.93 42.80 10.26
CA ASN A 559 -8.99 43.38 11.61
C ASN A 559 -8.34 42.49 12.71
N GLN A 560 -7.39 41.63 12.34
CA GLN A 560 -6.66 40.73 13.25
C GLN A 560 -5.15 40.98 13.13
N ALA A 561 -4.49 41.29 14.25
CA ALA A 561 -3.05 41.50 14.32
C ALA A 561 -2.43 40.45 15.24
N THR A 562 -1.32 39.83 14.82
CA THR A 562 -0.59 38.83 15.59
C THR A 562 0.72 39.41 16.12
N THR A 563 1.27 38.80 17.17
CA THR A 563 2.63 39.13 17.65
C THR A 563 3.59 38.04 17.22
N GLY A 564 4.02 38.10 15.95
CA GLY A 564 4.72 37.01 15.29
C GLY A 564 3.77 35.94 14.74
N TRP A 565 4.30 34.76 14.44
CA TRP A 565 3.53 33.64 13.92
C TRP A 565 2.53 33.08 14.94
N GLN A 566 1.26 33.01 14.56
CA GLN A 566 0.16 32.49 15.38
C GLN A 566 -0.82 31.72 14.48
N VAL A 567 -1.44 30.66 14.99
CA VAL A 567 -2.56 30.00 14.31
C VAL A 567 -3.86 30.76 14.63
N LEU A 568 -4.61 31.13 13.59
CA LEU A 568 -5.93 31.73 13.68
C LEU A 568 -6.95 30.85 12.94
N THR A 569 -8.23 31.00 13.29
CA THR A 569 -9.34 30.21 12.75
C THR A 569 -10.30 31.12 11.94
N PRO A 570 -10.14 31.28 10.61
CA PRO A 570 -11.01 32.16 9.83
C PRO A 570 -12.47 31.70 9.71
N ASN A 571 -12.76 30.40 9.83
CA ASN A 571 -14.12 29.87 9.79
C ASN A 571 -14.22 28.41 10.29
N THR A 572 -15.44 27.97 10.61
CA THR A 572 -15.81 26.56 10.75
C THR A 572 -16.95 26.29 9.77
N PHE A 573 -16.69 25.51 8.72
CA PHE A 573 -17.66 25.19 7.69
C PHE A 573 -18.57 24.06 8.19
N THR A 574 -19.81 24.36 8.55
CA THR A 574 -20.72 23.36 9.15
C THR A 574 -21.49 22.53 8.10
N GLY A 575 -21.69 21.25 8.40
CA GLY A 575 -22.51 20.33 7.61
C GLY A 575 -22.02 20.11 6.17
N LEU A 576 -20.71 20.05 5.94
CA LEU A 576 -20.17 19.67 4.63
C LEU A 576 -20.54 18.23 4.31
N SER A 577 -20.85 17.98 3.03
CA SER A 577 -21.15 16.65 2.50
C SER A 577 -19.89 15.77 2.42
N PRO A 578 -20.05 14.43 2.35
CA PRO A 578 -18.98 13.56 1.87
C PRO A 578 -18.52 13.98 0.46
N GLY A 579 -17.32 13.59 0.08
CA GLY A 579 -16.73 13.82 -1.24
C GLY A 579 -15.75 15.00 -1.30
N ASN A 580 -15.54 15.52 -2.51
CA ASN A 580 -14.45 16.45 -2.81
C ASN A 580 -14.83 17.91 -2.56
N HIS A 581 -13.95 18.64 -1.90
CA HIS A 581 -14.04 20.08 -1.61
C HIS A 581 -12.74 20.79 -1.97
N ILE A 582 -12.80 22.12 -2.11
CA ILE A 582 -11.67 23.00 -2.37
C ILE A 582 -11.80 24.25 -1.51
N LEU A 583 -10.82 24.51 -0.64
CA LEU A 583 -10.67 25.79 0.05
C LEU A 583 -9.69 26.67 -0.75
N THR A 584 -10.16 27.84 -1.21
CA THR A 584 -9.32 28.80 -1.94
C THR A 584 -9.03 30.02 -1.07
N LEU A 585 -7.76 30.44 -1.00
CA LEU A 585 -7.33 31.73 -0.47
C LEU A 585 -6.92 32.67 -1.62
N LEU A 586 -7.13 33.97 -1.41
CA LEU A 586 -6.78 35.04 -2.34
C LEU A 586 -6.21 36.21 -1.53
N ARG A 587 -5.04 36.74 -1.92
CA ARG A 587 -4.47 37.96 -1.30
C ARG A 587 -5.50 39.11 -1.26
N ARG A 588 -5.51 39.90 -0.19
CA ARG A 588 -6.35 41.12 -0.11
C ARG A 588 -5.51 42.38 0.07
N GLU A 589 -4.60 42.40 1.03
CA GLU A 589 -3.64 43.48 1.24
C GLU A 589 -2.20 42.91 1.31
N ASP A 590 -1.17 43.73 1.07
CA ASP A 590 0.23 43.32 1.07
C ASP A 590 0.83 43.23 2.49
N GLY A 591 1.82 42.37 2.68
CA GLY A 591 2.44 42.11 4.00
C GLY A 591 1.82 40.97 4.79
N ALA A 592 0.59 40.55 4.46
CA ALA A 592 -0.03 39.36 5.03
C ALA A 592 0.82 38.11 4.74
N LYS A 593 1.40 37.53 5.79
CA LYS A 593 2.23 36.32 5.73
C LYS A 593 1.39 35.10 6.15
N LEU A 594 1.31 34.11 5.27
CA LEU A 594 0.58 32.85 5.47
C LEU A 594 1.57 31.69 5.31
N ASP A 595 1.53 30.72 6.20
CA ASP A 595 2.54 29.66 6.36
C ASP A 595 1.88 28.29 6.15
N THR A 596 1.33 27.66 7.19
CA THR A 596 0.51 26.45 7.05
C THR A 596 -0.98 26.73 7.07
N LEU A 597 -1.74 25.83 6.43
CA LEU A 597 -3.19 25.74 6.51
C LEU A 597 -3.56 24.36 7.06
N THR A 598 -4.42 24.31 8.08
CA THR A 598 -4.91 23.06 8.65
C THR A 598 -6.44 23.01 8.60
N LEU A 599 -6.97 21.91 8.08
CA LEU A 599 -8.40 21.60 8.07
C LEU A 599 -8.65 20.44 9.01
N VAL A 600 -9.49 20.65 10.03
CA VAL A 600 -9.88 19.61 10.99
C VAL A 600 -11.33 19.23 10.75
N ALA A 601 -11.57 17.99 10.34
CA ALA A 601 -12.91 17.44 10.18
C ALA A 601 -13.42 16.92 11.54
N SER A 602 -14.62 17.34 11.95
CA SER A 602 -15.28 16.82 13.15
C SER A 602 -15.69 15.35 13.03
N ALA A 603 -15.77 14.78 11.82
CA ALA A 603 -16.25 13.43 11.59
C ALA A 603 -15.62 12.78 10.34
N GLY A 604 -15.01 11.60 10.52
CA GLY A 604 -14.46 10.79 9.42
C GLY A 604 -13.09 11.26 8.95
N SER A 605 -12.64 10.81 7.78
CA SER A 605 -11.32 11.15 7.24
C SER A 605 -11.37 12.36 6.30
N ILE A 606 -10.42 13.28 6.49
CA ILE A 606 -10.06 14.38 5.59
C ILE A 606 -8.65 14.12 5.04
N GLN A 607 -8.52 14.06 3.71
CA GLN A 607 -7.26 13.69 3.06
C GLN A 607 -7.02 14.49 1.79
N THR A 608 -5.73 14.64 1.43
CA THR A 608 -5.28 14.94 0.08
C THR A 608 -5.38 13.69 -0.80
N ASN A 609 -5.66 13.86 -2.08
CA ASN A 609 -5.86 12.74 -3.01
C ASN A 609 -4.53 12.27 -3.63
N ASN A 610 -3.89 11.21 -3.08
CA ASN A 610 -3.00 10.28 -3.82
C ASN A 610 -2.43 9.13 -2.96
N SER A 611 -2.12 7.98 -3.58
CA SER A 611 -1.30 6.85 -3.06
C SER A 611 -0.91 5.90 -4.21
N SER A 612 0.28 5.25 -4.19
CA SER A 612 0.78 4.48 -5.35
C SER A 612 1.94 3.48 -5.10
N SER A 613 1.83 2.26 -5.65
CA SER A 613 2.90 1.25 -5.95
C SER A 613 2.25 0.12 -6.79
N SER A 614 2.82 -0.58 -7.81
CA SER A 614 4.16 -1.13 -8.16
C SER A 614 4.56 -2.39 -7.37
N SER A 615 5.01 -3.52 -7.96
CA SER A 615 5.74 -3.70 -9.24
C SER A 615 5.44 -5.04 -9.99
N THR A 616 6.41 -5.57 -10.76
CA THR A 616 6.26 -6.38 -12.01
C THR A 616 6.53 -7.90 -11.92
N SER A 617 6.42 -8.61 -13.06
CA SER A 617 6.37 -10.09 -13.17
C SER A 617 7.43 -10.74 -14.09
N SER A 618 7.72 -12.04 -13.90
CA SER A 618 8.05 -13.08 -14.94
C SER A 618 8.50 -14.41 -14.25
N SER A 619 8.18 -15.67 -14.63
CA SER A 619 7.90 -16.42 -15.89
C SER A 619 9.15 -16.89 -16.68
N SER A 620 9.24 -18.11 -17.27
CA SER A 620 8.38 -19.34 -17.25
C SER A 620 9.06 -20.56 -17.97
N SER A 621 8.31 -21.65 -18.24
CA SER A 621 8.60 -22.85 -19.12
C SER A 621 9.42 -24.02 -18.50
N THR A 622 9.27 -25.34 -18.83
CA THR A 622 8.29 -26.28 -19.50
C THR A 622 8.79 -27.76 -19.26
N THR A 623 8.18 -28.95 -19.48
CA THR A 623 6.86 -29.48 -20.00
C THR A 623 6.64 -31.00 -19.68
N SER A 624 5.36 -31.43 -19.64
CA SER A 624 4.78 -32.72 -20.14
C SER A 624 5.08 -34.14 -19.57
N SER A 625 4.00 -34.81 -19.08
CA SER A 625 3.40 -36.10 -19.57
C SER A 625 3.30 -37.40 -18.69
N SER A 626 2.03 -37.71 -18.32
CA SER A 626 1.32 -39.03 -18.35
C SER A 626 1.58 -40.22 -17.37
N SER A 627 0.58 -40.47 -16.49
CA SER A 627 -0.28 -41.70 -16.42
C SER A 627 -0.24 -42.71 -15.23
N THR A 628 -1.43 -42.88 -14.62
CA THR A 628 -2.05 -44.10 -14.01
C THR A 628 -1.66 -44.67 -12.61
N SER A 629 -2.45 -44.24 -11.61
CA SER A 629 -3.28 -45.06 -10.67
C SER A 629 -2.68 -45.98 -9.58
N SER A 630 -2.91 -45.61 -8.31
CA SER A 630 -3.64 -46.44 -7.31
C SER A 630 -4.14 -45.55 -6.13
N SER A 631 -4.91 -46.09 -5.18
CA SER A 631 -5.87 -45.32 -4.35
C SER A 631 -5.58 -45.23 -2.84
N SER A 632 -5.69 -44.03 -2.27
CA SER A 632 -6.05 -43.79 -0.85
C SER A 632 -6.58 -42.36 -0.64
N SER A 633 -7.47 -42.16 0.33
CA SER A 633 -8.21 -40.92 0.57
C SER A 633 -7.46 -39.88 1.41
N SER A 634 -7.46 -38.61 0.99
CA SER A 634 -7.34 -37.44 1.86
C SER A 634 -7.71 -36.15 1.08
N GLY A 635 -7.75 -34.99 1.73
CA GLY A 635 -8.03 -33.71 1.04
C GLY A 635 -7.48 -32.46 1.74
N ALA A 636 -7.12 -31.47 0.93
CA ALA A 636 -7.05 -30.03 1.22
C ALA A 636 -6.86 -29.29 -0.13
N ALA A 637 -7.15 -27.99 -0.16
CA ALA A 637 -6.78 -27.10 -1.25
C ALA A 637 -5.84 -25.98 -0.72
N PRO A 638 -4.59 -25.89 -1.21
CA PRO A 638 -3.72 -24.75 -0.98
C PRO A 638 -3.12 -24.19 -2.27
N THR A 639 -3.11 -22.86 -2.39
CA THR A 639 -2.28 -22.13 -3.35
C THR A 639 -0.83 -22.12 -2.87
N GLY A 640 -0.12 -23.21 -3.11
CA GLY A 640 1.29 -23.35 -2.73
C GLY A 640 1.95 -24.57 -3.37
N ASN A 641 3.28 -24.63 -3.29
CA ASN A 641 4.08 -25.72 -3.87
C ASN A 641 3.82 -27.10 -3.23
N VAL A 642 3.04 -27.14 -2.14
CA VAL A 642 2.85 -28.27 -1.23
C VAL A 642 1.37 -28.37 -0.82
N THR A 643 0.76 -29.55 -0.95
CA THR A 643 -0.55 -29.88 -0.35
C THR A 643 -0.36 -30.59 0.98
N TYR A 644 -1.37 -30.53 1.85
CA TYR A 644 -1.41 -31.31 3.09
C TYR A 644 -2.78 -32.00 3.24
N SER A 645 -2.93 -32.82 4.29
CA SER A 645 -4.22 -33.37 4.71
C SER A 645 -4.12 -33.94 6.12
N ILE A 646 -5.19 -33.84 6.91
CA ILE A 646 -5.28 -34.36 8.29
C ILE A 646 -6.20 -35.58 8.34
N ASN A 647 -5.79 -36.62 9.06
CA ASN A 647 -6.60 -37.80 9.37
C ASN A 647 -6.64 -38.06 10.89
N VAL A 648 -7.80 -37.96 11.54
CA VAL A 648 -7.93 -38.16 13.00
C VAL A 648 -7.74 -39.64 13.36
N THR A 649 -6.77 -39.93 14.23
CA THR A 649 -6.36 -41.29 14.60
C THR A 649 -6.88 -41.75 15.96
N ASN A 650 -7.24 -40.82 16.86
CA ASN A 650 -7.83 -41.11 18.18
C ASN A 650 -8.60 -39.88 18.69
N ASP A 651 -9.82 -40.02 19.21
CA ASP A 651 -10.67 -38.89 19.65
C ASP A 651 -11.27 -39.16 21.03
N TRP A 652 -11.19 -38.19 21.94
CA TRP A 652 -11.74 -38.24 23.30
C TRP A 652 -12.64 -37.04 23.64
N GLN A 653 -13.28 -36.46 22.62
CA GLN A 653 -14.25 -35.35 22.67
C GLN A 653 -13.63 -33.99 23.04
N SER A 654 -12.99 -33.87 24.20
CA SER A 654 -12.28 -32.63 24.60
C SER A 654 -10.94 -32.45 23.89
N GLY A 655 -10.53 -33.41 23.06
CA GLY A 655 -9.31 -33.39 22.27
C GLY A 655 -9.21 -34.65 21.41
N TYR A 656 -8.20 -34.68 20.54
CA TYR A 656 -7.93 -35.79 19.63
C TYR A 656 -6.44 -35.84 19.26
N CYS A 657 -6.01 -36.95 18.68
CA CYS A 657 -4.76 -37.07 17.92
C CYS A 657 -5.07 -37.37 16.46
N ALA A 658 -4.21 -36.90 15.56
CA ALA A 658 -4.35 -37.04 14.12
C ALA A 658 -2.99 -37.21 13.44
N GLU A 659 -3.00 -37.64 12.18
CA GLU A 659 -1.84 -37.76 11.32
C GLU A 659 -1.98 -36.80 10.14
N LEU A 660 -1.02 -35.89 10.00
CA LEU A 660 -0.84 -35.04 8.84
C LEU A 660 -0.04 -35.82 7.77
N THR A 661 -0.47 -35.71 6.52
CA THR A 661 0.31 -36.12 5.35
C THR A 661 0.50 -34.92 4.42
N VAL A 662 1.71 -34.72 3.92
CA VAL A 662 2.14 -33.53 3.16
C VAL A 662 2.78 -33.95 1.84
N THR A 663 2.46 -33.30 0.72
CA THR A 663 2.85 -33.73 -0.64
C THR A 663 3.39 -32.56 -1.47
N ASN A 664 4.54 -32.77 -2.11
CA ASN A 664 5.12 -31.83 -3.07
C ASN A 664 4.43 -31.98 -4.44
N ASN A 665 3.78 -30.93 -4.92
CA ASN A 665 3.06 -30.94 -6.21
C ASN A 665 3.87 -30.30 -7.37
N THR A 666 5.12 -29.92 -7.12
CA THR A 666 6.01 -29.35 -8.13
C THR A 666 6.81 -30.44 -8.87
N ASN A 667 7.39 -30.07 -10.00
CA ASN A 667 8.24 -30.94 -10.81
C ASN A 667 9.70 -31.06 -10.30
N ASN A 668 10.04 -30.42 -9.17
CA ASN A 668 11.38 -30.41 -8.60
C ASN A 668 11.35 -30.93 -7.15
N ALA A 669 12.51 -31.30 -6.60
CA ALA A 669 12.62 -31.52 -5.16
C ALA A 669 12.59 -30.17 -4.41
N LEU A 670 11.85 -30.10 -3.30
CA LEU A 670 11.77 -28.91 -2.45
C LEU A 670 11.89 -29.24 -0.96
N GLN A 671 12.24 -28.23 -0.17
CA GLN A 671 12.03 -28.21 1.28
C GLN A 671 10.56 -27.85 1.54
N TRP A 672 9.81 -28.65 2.31
CA TRP A 672 8.37 -28.45 2.47
C TRP A 672 7.96 -27.75 3.77
N GLN A 673 6.98 -26.84 3.62
CA GLN A 673 6.21 -26.18 4.67
C GLN A 673 4.73 -26.15 4.22
N ALA A 674 3.80 -26.23 5.16
CA ALA A 674 2.36 -26.15 4.95
C ALA A 674 1.69 -25.39 6.11
N SER A 675 0.78 -24.47 5.77
CA SER A 675 -0.04 -23.74 6.74
C SER A 675 -1.43 -24.36 6.80
N VAL A 676 -1.84 -24.79 7.99
CA VAL A 676 -3.00 -25.65 8.22
C VAL A 676 -4.02 -24.97 9.12
N SER A 677 -5.16 -24.58 8.56
CA SER A 677 -6.21 -23.91 9.34
C SER A 677 -6.94 -24.91 10.24
N MET A 678 -6.92 -24.68 11.56
CA MET A 678 -7.66 -25.45 12.55
C MET A 678 -7.96 -24.63 13.82
N SER A 679 -9.17 -24.76 14.35
CA SER A 679 -9.67 -24.01 15.53
C SER A 679 -9.40 -24.69 16.88
N ASP A 680 -8.83 -25.89 16.87
CA ASP A 680 -8.42 -26.63 18.06
C ASP A 680 -6.95 -26.29 18.40
N SER A 681 -6.57 -26.31 19.67
CA SER A 681 -5.21 -25.95 20.11
C SER A 681 -4.31 -27.18 20.08
N VAL A 682 -3.24 -27.20 19.26
CA VAL A 682 -2.30 -28.32 19.21
C VAL A 682 -1.46 -28.39 20.49
N ASP A 683 -1.61 -29.48 21.23
CA ASP A 683 -0.87 -29.77 22.46
C ASP A 683 0.53 -30.34 22.18
N SER A 684 0.70 -31.05 21.06
CA SER A 684 1.97 -31.65 20.64
C SER A 684 1.95 -32.15 19.20
N MET A 685 3.09 -32.15 18.51
CA MET A 685 3.30 -32.80 17.20
C MET A 685 4.69 -33.44 17.13
N TRP A 686 4.85 -34.48 16.29
CA TRP A 686 6.09 -35.20 16.04
C TRP A 686 6.31 -35.50 14.55
N ASN A 687 7.57 -35.74 14.17
CA ASN A 687 8.05 -35.92 12.79
C ASN A 687 7.88 -34.69 11.85
N ALA A 688 7.54 -33.52 12.41
CA ALA A 688 7.59 -32.21 11.79
C ALA A 688 7.92 -31.14 12.84
N SER A 689 8.46 -30.01 12.38
CA SER A 689 8.52 -28.75 13.12
C SER A 689 7.19 -28.03 12.97
N TRP A 690 6.74 -27.30 14.00
CA TRP A 690 5.43 -26.65 13.97
C TRP A 690 5.34 -25.42 14.90
N SER A 691 4.38 -24.55 14.60
CA SER A 691 3.90 -23.46 15.47
C SER A 691 2.42 -23.19 15.18
N GLN A 692 1.67 -22.66 16.14
CA GLN A 692 0.27 -22.27 15.93
C GLN A 692 0.03 -20.84 16.39
N SER A 693 -0.63 -20.05 15.54
CA SER A 693 -1.09 -18.69 15.88
C SER A 693 -2.56 -18.57 15.52
N GLY A 694 -3.41 -18.32 16.52
CA GLY A 694 -4.86 -18.39 16.40
C GLY A 694 -5.31 -19.71 15.75
N ASN A 695 -6.09 -19.59 14.68
CA ASN A 695 -6.64 -20.73 13.95
C ASN A 695 -5.71 -21.28 12.84
N ILE A 696 -4.40 -20.98 12.82
CA ILE A 696 -3.46 -21.50 11.81
C ILE A 696 -2.26 -22.18 12.46
N LEU A 697 -2.11 -23.47 12.17
CA LEU A 697 -0.98 -24.33 12.50
C LEU A 697 0.00 -24.37 11.31
N ASN A 698 1.17 -23.76 11.44
CA ASN A 698 2.25 -23.89 10.46
C ASN A 698 3.07 -25.16 10.75
N VAL A 699 3.40 -25.93 9.72
CA VAL A 699 4.08 -27.23 9.82
C VAL A 699 5.15 -27.39 8.73
N SER A 700 6.35 -27.84 9.07
CA SER A 700 7.45 -28.10 8.11
C SER A 700 8.24 -29.36 8.46
N GLY A 701 8.94 -29.94 7.48
CA GLY A 701 9.70 -31.17 7.72
C GLY A 701 10.98 -30.95 8.54
N VAL A 702 11.38 -31.99 9.28
CA VAL A 702 12.62 -32.04 10.07
C VAL A 702 13.79 -32.60 9.26
N GLU A 703 15.02 -32.54 9.75
CA GLU A 703 16.28 -32.84 9.04
C GLU A 703 16.26 -34.11 8.14
N TRP A 704 15.55 -35.17 8.53
CA TRP A 704 15.48 -36.44 7.79
C TRP A 704 14.28 -36.57 6.81
N ASN A 705 13.30 -35.65 6.83
CA ASN A 705 12.15 -35.65 5.92
C ASN A 705 11.80 -34.29 5.30
N ASN A 706 12.56 -33.24 5.56
CA ASN A 706 12.33 -31.88 5.06
C ASN A 706 12.30 -31.78 3.53
N THR A 707 13.03 -32.64 2.81
CA THR A 707 13.11 -32.63 1.35
C THR A 707 12.14 -33.66 0.74
N LEU A 708 11.09 -33.19 0.08
CA LEU A 708 10.22 -34.04 -0.75
C LEU A 708 10.62 -33.94 -2.21
N GLN A 709 10.85 -35.07 -2.86
CA GLN A 709 11.03 -35.15 -4.31
C GLN A 709 9.73 -34.78 -5.04
N ALA A 710 9.81 -34.48 -6.34
CA ALA A 710 8.65 -34.16 -7.18
C ALA A 710 7.56 -35.23 -7.08
N GLY A 711 6.33 -34.84 -6.74
CA GLY A 711 5.20 -35.75 -6.55
C GLY A 711 5.28 -36.67 -5.32
N GLN A 712 6.25 -36.48 -4.42
CA GLN A 712 6.42 -37.31 -3.23
C GLN A 712 5.59 -36.78 -2.04
N SER A 713 5.03 -37.71 -1.25
CA SER A 713 4.36 -37.43 0.03
C SER A 713 5.19 -37.87 1.23
N GLN A 714 5.13 -37.11 2.32
CA GLN A 714 5.56 -37.47 3.66
C GLN A 714 4.32 -37.71 4.54
N SER A 715 4.18 -38.91 5.09
CA SER A 715 3.19 -39.24 6.14
C SER A 715 3.88 -39.50 7.49
N GLY A 716 3.14 -39.95 8.49
CA GLY A 716 3.67 -40.23 9.83
C GLY A 716 3.93 -38.98 10.69
N ILE A 717 3.48 -37.80 10.25
CA ILE A 717 3.54 -36.56 11.01
C ILE A 717 2.33 -36.55 11.95
N GLY A 718 2.50 -37.00 13.19
CA GLY A 718 1.37 -37.11 14.12
C GLY A 718 1.29 -35.90 15.05
N PHE A 719 0.08 -35.49 15.42
CA PHE A 719 -0.17 -34.46 16.41
C PHE A 719 -1.34 -34.81 17.32
N CYS A 720 -1.47 -34.09 18.43
CA CYS A 720 -2.64 -34.11 19.31
C CYS A 720 -3.06 -32.68 19.66
N ALA A 721 -4.36 -32.44 19.74
CA ALA A 721 -4.96 -31.13 19.96
C ALA A 721 -6.16 -31.19 20.93
N THR A 722 -6.33 -30.13 21.71
CA THR A 722 -7.43 -29.91 22.66
C THR A 722 -8.49 -29.01 22.02
N ARG A 723 -9.76 -29.42 22.12
CA ARG A 723 -10.88 -28.72 21.49
C ARG A 723 -11.33 -27.50 22.29
N ALA A 724 -11.66 -26.42 21.59
CA ALA A 724 -12.21 -25.21 22.19
C ALA A 724 -13.57 -25.48 22.88
N SER A 725 -13.72 -25.03 24.13
CA SER A 725 -14.89 -25.38 24.96
C SER A 725 -16.00 -24.31 24.92
N SER A 726 -17.18 -24.68 24.40
CA SER A 726 -18.37 -23.83 24.40
C SER A 726 -19.00 -23.75 25.80
N SER A 727 -19.17 -22.54 26.35
CA SER A 727 -19.90 -22.32 27.61
C SER A 727 -21.39 -22.07 27.35
N SER A 728 -22.25 -22.72 28.14
CA SER A 728 -23.72 -22.66 27.98
C SER A 728 -24.40 -21.87 29.09
N SER A 729 -25.44 -21.10 28.76
CA SER A 729 -26.40 -20.57 29.75
C SER A 729 -27.84 -20.72 29.24
N SER A 730 -28.82 -20.67 30.15
CA SER A 730 -30.19 -21.17 29.88
C SER A 730 -31.29 -20.13 30.13
N SER A 731 -32.41 -20.30 29.42
CA SER A 731 -33.50 -19.33 29.28
C SER A 731 -34.41 -19.19 30.52
N THR A 732 -35.00 -18.01 30.72
CA THR A 732 -36.34 -17.85 31.34
C THR A 732 -37.05 -16.61 30.75
N THR A 733 -38.38 -16.63 30.64
CA THR A 733 -39.20 -15.70 29.83
C THR A 733 -40.03 -14.70 30.66
N SER A 734 -40.37 -13.54 30.07
CA SER A 734 -41.77 -13.01 30.05
C SER A 734 -41.95 -11.68 29.28
N SER A 735 -43.06 -11.59 28.54
CA SER A 735 -43.89 -10.41 28.11
C SER A 735 -43.30 -8.98 28.16
N THR A 736 -43.52 -8.10 27.18
CA THR A 736 -44.80 -7.87 26.44
C THR A 736 -44.55 -7.16 25.10
N SER A 737 -45.32 -7.47 24.05
CA SER A 737 -45.15 -6.88 22.71
C SER A 737 -45.97 -5.60 22.48
N GLY A 738 -45.30 -4.54 21.99
CA GLY A 738 -45.89 -3.32 21.44
C GLY A 738 -45.17 -2.95 20.14
N SER A 739 -45.90 -2.47 19.14
CA SER A 739 -45.39 -2.36 17.77
C SER A 739 -44.85 -0.96 17.42
N THR A 740 -43.56 -0.89 17.08
CA THR A 740 -42.95 0.18 16.27
C THR A 740 -41.95 -0.44 15.30
N SER A 741 -41.98 -0.01 14.04
CA SER A 741 -41.10 -0.51 12.98
C SER A 741 -39.69 0.06 13.10
N SER A 742 -38.69 -0.80 13.22
CA SER A 742 -37.27 -0.45 13.20
C SER A 742 -36.58 -1.08 11.99
N SER A 743 -36.13 -0.26 11.05
CA SER A 743 -35.21 -0.66 9.99
C SER A 743 -33.80 -0.77 10.57
N SER A 744 -33.29 -2.00 10.70
CA SER A 744 -31.91 -2.27 11.14
C SER A 744 -30.93 -2.04 9.99
N SER A 745 -30.06 -1.04 10.11
CA SER A 745 -28.90 -0.87 9.23
C SER A 745 -27.78 -1.84 9.65
N SER A 746 -27.58 -2.89 8.87
CA SER A 746 -26.41 -3.77 8.97
C SER A 746 -25.13 -3.07 8.49
N GLY A 747 -23.97 -3.52 8.97
CA GLY A 747 -22.68 -3.10 8.43
C GLY A 747 -22.58 -3.51 6.96
N GLY A 748 -22.43 -2.53 6.07
CA GLY A 748 -22.48 -2.76 4.63
C GLY A 748 -21.20 -3.41 4.11
N TYR A 749 -21.34 -4.60 3.52
CA TYR A 749 -20.43 -5.04 2.48
C TYR A 749 -20.59 -4.09 1.28
N THR A 750 -19.49 -3.49 0.82
CA THR A 750 -19.51 -2.60 -0.34
C THR A 750 -19.54 -3.44 -1.61
N VAL A 751 -20.70 -3.45 -2.27
CA VAL A 751 -20.89 -4.04 -3.60
C VAL A 751 -19.81 -3.50 -4.58
N PRO A 752 -19.14 -4.36 -5.39
CA PRO A 752 -18.07 -3.94 -6.29
C PRO A 752 -18.48 -2.81 -7.24
N SER A 753 -17.55 -1.89 -7.53
CA SER A 753 -17.82 -0.73 -8.39
C SER A 753 -18.16 -1.10 -9.84
N ASN A 754 -17.70 -2.26 -10.31
CA ASN A 754 -18.05 -2.88 -11.58
C ASN A 754 -19.07 -4.02 -11.41
N ASN A 755 -19.95 -3.97 -10.40
CA ASN A 755 -20.95 -5.02 -10.19
C ASN A 755 -21.99 -5.07 -11.33
N PHE A 756 -22.03 -6.18 -12.06
CA PHE A 756 -22.98 -6.42 -13.14
C PHE A 756 -24.22 -7.25 -12.71
N ALA A 757 -24.26 -7.77 -11.47
CA ALA A 757 -25.46 -8.38 -10.89
C ALA A 757 -26.27 -7.36 -10.09
N VAL A 758 -27.32 -6.80 -10.71
CA VAL A 758 -28.16 -5.74 -10.10
C VAL A 758 -29.14 -6.33 -9.06
N ASN A 759 -28.70 -6.43 -7.80
CA ASN A 759 -29.46 -6.96 -6.64
C ASN A 759 -30.33 -8.18 -6.99
N GLY A 760 -29.69 -9.19 -7.58
CA GLY A 760 -30.35 -10.43 -8.02
C GLY A 760 -31.55 -10.30 -8.99
N GLY A 761 -31.95 -9.11 -9.44
CA GLY A 761 -33.25 -8.86 -10.09
C GLY A 761 -34.51 -9.21 -9.25
N VAL A 762 -34.34 -9.68 -8.01
CA VAL A 762 -35.41 -10.32 -7.22
C VAL A 762 -36.47 -9.34 -6.73
N GLU A 763 -36.13 -8.05 -6.70
CA GLU A 763 -37.03 -6.96 -6.38
C GLU A 763 -38.31 -6.94 -7.22
N ASN A 764 -38.28 -7.42 -8.47
CA ASN A 764 -39.44 -7.39 -9.36
C ASN A 764 -39.87 -8.77 -9.90
N ASN A 765 -38.95 -9.74 -10.02
CA ASN A 765 -39.24 -11.06 -10.58
C ASN A 765 -38.28 -12.14 -10.03
N LEU A 766 -37.98 -13.19 -10.80
CA LEU A 766 -36.97 -14.21 -10.52
C LEU A 766 -36.15 -14.54 -11.78
N GLN A 767 -35.98 -13.59 -12.71
CA GLN A 767 -35.51 -13.87 -14.07
C GLN A 767 -34.10 -14.49 -14.12
N SER A 768 -33.21 -14.07 -13.21
CA SER A 768 -31.86 -14.65 -13.05
C SER A 768 -31.79 -15.75 -11.97
N TRP A 769 -32.88 -16.02 -11.25
CA TRP A 769 -32.94 -16.99 -10.14
C TRP A 769 -33.60 -18.31 -10.57
N GLY A 770 -32.85 -19.40 -10.50
CA GLY A 770 -33.35 -20.76 -10.69
C GLY A 770 -33.08 -21.64 -9.46
N ALA A 771 -33.13 -22.95 -9.67
CA ALA A 771 -32.58 -23.94 -8.75
C ALA A 771 -32.06 -25.15 -9.52
N THR A 772 -31.05 -25.83 -8.96
CA THR A 772 -30.58 -27.13 -9.45
C THR A 772 -31.69 -28.19 -9.31
N ALA A 773 -32.36 -28.20 -8.15
CA ALA A 773 -33.65 -28.86 -7.92
C ALA A 773 -34.35 -28.27 -6.68
N GLY A 774 -35.67 -28.45 -6.57
CA GLY A 774 -36.50 -27.94 -5.47
C GLY A 774 -37.63 -27.02 -5.94
N SER A 775 -38.00 -26.01 -5.13
CA SER A 775 -39.07 -25.05 -5.44
C SER A 775 -38.66 -23.64 -5.03
N VAL A 776 -38.48 -22.76 -6.02
CA VAL A 776 -38.05 -21.36 -5.85
C VAL A 776 -39.25 -20.43 -5.85
N THR A 777 -39.24 -19.44 -4.95
CA THR A 777 -40.29 -18.43 -4.81
C THR A 777 -39.68 -17.08 -4.44
N ARG A 778 -40.26 -15.98 -4.95
CA ARG A 778 -39.93 -14.61 -4.52
C ARG A 778 -40.64 -14.35 -3.20
N SER A 779 -39.88 -14.18 -2.12
CA SER A 779 -40.43 -14.01 -0.77
C SER A 779 -40.35 -12.56 -0.32
N THR A 780 -41.43 -12.07 0.30
CA THR A 780 -41.42 -10.81 1.07
C THR A 780 -41.37 -11.07 2.59
N GLU A 781 -41.31 -12.34 3.01
CA GLU A 781 -41.34 -12.75 4.44
C GLU A 781 -40.01 -12.41 5.15
N GLN A 782 -38.89 -12.55 4.44
CA GLN A 782 -37.54 -12.18 4.84
C GLN A 782 -36.87 -11.51 3.63
N ARG A 783 -36.00 -10.52 3.90
CA ARG A 783 -35.11 -9.87 2.94
C ARG A 783 -33.99 -9.16 3.69
N TYR A 784 -32.86 -8.93 3.03
CA TYR A 784 -31.72 -8.18 3.54
C TYR A 784 -31.89 -6.69 3.21
N SER A 785 -32.21 -6.37 1.95
CA SER A 785 -32.51 -5.01 1.49
C SER A 785 -33.92 -4.92 0.89
N GLY A 786 -34.21 -3.85 0.12
CA GLY A 786 -35.30 -3.82 -0.84
C GLY A 786 -36.70 -4.22 -0.35
N ASN A 787 -37.38 -5.02 -1.15
CA ASN A 787 -38.77 -5.45 -1.06
C ASN A 787 -38.93 -6.99 -1.05
N ALA A 788 -37.98 -7.77 -1.57
CA ALA A 788 -38.05 -9.25 -1.58
C ALA A 788 -36.70 -9.96 -1.70
N SER A 789 -36.65 -11.22 -1.28
CA SER A 789 -35.52 -12.14 -1.47
C SER A 789 -35.92 -13.39 -2.28
N ALA A 790 -34.94 -14.15 -2.76
CA ALA A 790 -35.16 -15.45 -3.41
C ALA A 790 -35.20 -16.55 -2.35
N ARG A 791 -36.27 -17.35 -2.30
CA ARG A 791 -36.44 -18.45 -1.33
C ARG A 791 -36.49 -19.80 -2.02
N ILE A 792 -35.68 -20.75 -1.57
CA ILE A 792 -35.81 -22.15 -1.95
C ILE A 792 -36.49 -22.99 -0.86
N THR A 793 -37.32 -23.93 -1.30
CA THR A 793 -38.07 -24.90 -0.49
C THR A 793 -38.08 -26.26 -1.21
N ASN A 794 -38.60 -27.31 -0.56
CA ASN A 794 -38.72 -28.66 -1.14
C ASN A 794 -37.39 -29.25 -1.67
N ARG A 795 -36.28 -28.93 -0.99
CA ARG A 795 -34.98 -29.58 -1.19
C ARG A 795 -35.06 -31.02 -0.65
N ALA A 796 -34.33 -31.95 -1.29
CA ALA A 796 -34.36 -33.37 -0.95
C ALA A 796 -32.97 -34.03 -0.92
N GLU A 797 -31.95 -33.39 -1.48
CA GLU A 797 -30.53 -33.78 -1.47
C GLU A 797 -29.70 -32.49 -1.35
N ASN A 798 -28.53 -32.54 -0.72
CA ASN A 798 -27.70 -31.36 -0.38
C ASN A 798 -27.36 -30.43 -1.57
N TRP A 799 -27.03 -30.99 -2.74
CA TRP A 799 -26.73 -30.25 -3.99
C TRP A 799 -27.96 -29.55 -4.61
N HIS A 800 -29.17 -29.77 -4.08
CA HIS A 800 -30.31 -28.92 -4.39
C HIS A 800 -30.00 -27.51 -3.86
N GLY A 801 -30.10 -26.48 -4.68
CA GLY A 801 -29.69 -25.12 -4.31
C GLY A 801 -30.37 -24.07 -5.18
N LEU A 802 -30.36 -22.81 -4.74
CA LEU A 802 -30.72 -21.68 -5.60
C LEU A 802 -29.64 -21.54 -6.68
N THR A 803 -30.02 -21.24 -7.91
CA THR A 803 -29.05 -20.83 -8.94
C THR A 803 -29.20 -19.37 -9.27
N PHE A 804 -28.09 -18.72 -9.61
CA PHE A 804 -28.07 -17.33 -10.04
C PHE A 804 -27.21 -17.17 -11.30
N SER A 805 -27.83 -16.83 -12.43
CA SER A 805 -27.12 -16.65 -13.70
C SER A 805 -26.86 -15.17 -14.00
N VAL A 806 -25.62 -14.88 -14.38
CA VAL A 806 -25.10 -13.53 -14.64
C VAL A 806 -24.74 -13.30 -16.12
N GLY A 807 -25.03 -14.28 -16.99
CA GLY A 807 -24.51 -14.34 -18.35
C GLY A 807 -23.25 -15.21 -18.43
N GLU A 808 -22.42 -14.96 -19.44
CA GLU A 808 -21.09 -15.56 -19.57
C GLU A 808 -20.08 -14.76 -18.72
N LEU A 809 -18.96 -15.40 -18.35
CA LEU A 809 -17.82 -14.75 -17.70
C LEU A 809 -16.58 -14.91 -18.57
N THR A 810 -15.73 -13.89 -18.60
CA THR A 810 -14.48 -13.85 -19.37
C THR A 810 -13.44 -14.85 -18.83
N GLN A 811 -12.96 -15.70 -19.73
CA GLN A 811 -11.93 -16.70 -19.47
C GLN A 811 -10.60 -16.06 -19.00
N GLY A 812 -10.23 -16.33 -17.75
CA GLY A 812 -9.00 -15.85 -17.09
C GLY A 812 -9.23 -14.77 -16.02
N ASN A 813 -10.40 -14.14 -15.98
CA ASN A 813 -10.66 -12.99 -15.11
C ASN A 813 -11.05 -13.45 -13.68
N LEU A 814 -10.65 -12.67 -12.67
CA LEU A 814 -10.82 -12.96 -11.23
C LEU A 814 -11.95 -12.12 -10.63
N TYR A 815 -13.12 -12.71 -10.53
CA TYR A 815 -14.33 -12.05 -10.03
C TYR A 815 -14.43 -12.15 -8.51
N GLU A 816 -14.66 -11.04 -7.84
CA GLU A 816 -15.24 -11.00 -6.50
C GLU A 816 -16.73 -11.31 -6.60
N VAL A 817 -17.22 -12.28 -5.81
CA VAL A 817 -18.60 -12.77 -5.85
C VAL A 817 -19.17 -12.80 -4.43
N ALA A 818 -20.35 -12.22 -4.23
CA ALA A 818 -20.99 -12.13 -2.94
C ALA A 818 -22.51 -12.27 -2.98
N VAL A 819 -23.09 -12.79 -1.91
CA VAL A 819 -24.54 -12.90 -1.69
C VAL A 819 -24.85 -13.02 -0.20
N TRP A 820 -25.94 -12.39 0.25
CA TRP A 820 -26.44 -12.55 1.62
C TRP A 820 -27.43 -13.72 1.68
N VAL A 821 -27.31 -14.57 2.70
CA VAL A 821 -28.19 -15.74 2.90
C VAL A 821 -28.76 -15.80 4.32
N LYS A 822 -29.89 -16.49 4.49
CA LYS A 822 -30.56 -16.67 5.78
C LYS A 822 -31.40 -17.95 5.80
N LEU A 823 -31.30 -18.76 6.85
CA LEU A 823 -32.12 -19.97 6.94
C LEU A 823 -33.59 -19.64 7.27
N ALA A 824 -34.51 -20.55 6.94
CA ALA A 824 -35.91 -20.42 7.34
C ALA A 824 -36.08 -20.60 8.85
N ALA A 825 -36.98 -19.83 9.46
CA ALA A 825 -37.23 -19.85 10.91
C ALA A 825 -37.48 -21.26 11.46
N GLY A 826 -36.77 -21.63 12.53
CA GLY A 826 -36.76 -22.96 13.14
C GLY A 826 -35.77 -23.95 12.53
N SER A 827 -34.92 -23.52 11.59
CA SER A 827 -33.80 -24.34 11.07
C SER A 827 -32.63 -24.34 12.04
N ALA A 828 -31.92 -25.46 12.16
CA ALA A 828 -30.64 -25.50 12.84
C ALA A 828 -29.54 -24.90 11.96
N ASP A 829 -28.56 -24.25 12.59
CA ASP A 829 -27.37 -23.70 11.95
C ASP A 829 -26.73 -24.74 11.02
N THR A 830 -26.54 -24.38 9.75
CA THR A 830 -26.11 -25.29 8.70
C THR A 830 -25.16 -24.56 7.74
N PRO A 831 -24.08 -25.19 7.25
CA PRO A 831 -23.29 -24.66 6.15
C PRO A 831 -24.14 -24.35 4.91
N ILE A 832 -23.94 -23.14 4.37
CA ILE A 832 -24.34 -22.75 3.03
C ILE A 832 -23.05 -22.54 2.22
N THR A 833 -23.02 -23.05 0.99
CA THR A 833 -21.90 -22.91 0.06
C THR A 833 -22.32 -22.11 -1.16
N LEU A 834 -21.45 -21.22 -1.61
CA LEU A 834 -21.54 -20.54 -2.91
C LEU A 834 -20.56 -21.23 -3.86
N THR A 835 -21.08 -21.72 -4.99
CA THR A 835 -20.37 -22.53 -5.98
C THR A 835 -20.56 -21.92 -7.37
N ALA A 836 -19.50 -21.82 -8.18
CA ALA A 836 -19.60 -21.57 -9.61
C ALA A 836 -19.88 -22.87 -10.37
N LYS A 837 -20.81 -22.85 -11.33
CA LYS A 837 -21.04 -23.89 -12.34
C LYS A 837 -20.65 -23.36 -13.72
N ARG A 838 -19.80 -24.12 -14.39
CA ARG A 838 -19.45 -24.02 -15.80
C ARG A 838 -20.20 -25.09 -16.59
N GLN A 839 -20.29 -24.93 -17.90
CA GLN A 839 -20.86 -25.94 -18.78
C GLN A 839 -20.04 -27.25 -18.70
N ASN A 840 -20.70 -28.41 -18.72
CA ASN A 840 -20.03 -29.72 -18.64
C ASN A 840 -18.92 -29.86 -19.70
N ASP A 841 -17.72 -30.23 -19.26
CA ASP A 841 -16.51 -30.40 -20.09
C ASP A 841 -16.46 -31.74 -20.87
N SER A 842 -17.57 -32.47 -20.87
CA SER A 842 -17.76 -33.84 -21.37
C SER A 842 -17.08 -34.97 -20.57
N ASP A 843 -16.55 -34.68 -19.38
CA ASP A 843 -16.10 -35.68 -18.41
C ASP A 843 -17.04 -35.77 -17.18
N ASP A 844 -18.12 -36.55 -17.32
CA ASP A 844 -19.08 -36.86 -16.24
C ASP A 844 -18.44 -37.57 -15.01
N SER A 845 -17.12 -37.80 -14.98
CA SER A 845 -16.42 -38.50 -13.89
C SER A 845 -15.67 -37.61 -12.89
N THR A 846 -15.45 -36.33 -13.19
CA THR A 846 -14.59 -35.46 -12.36
C THR A 846 -15.29 -34.25 -11.72
N TYR A 847 -16.48 -33.84 -12.19
CA TYR A 847 -17.21 -32.65 -11.70
C TYR A 847 -16.39 -31.34 -11.73
N ASN A 848 -15.34 -31.27 -12.58
CA ASN A 848 -14.45 -30.11 -12.65
C ASN A 848 -15.22 -28.81 -12.98
N GLU A 849 -16.35 -28.90 -13.65
CA GLU A 849 -17.15 -27.75 -14.04
C GLU A 849 -17.80 -27.05 -12.84
N TYR A 850 -17.84 -27.68 -11.66
CA TYR A 850 -18.20 -27.05 -10.39
C TYR A 850 -16.96 -26.48 -9.67
N THR A 851 -17.11 -25.35 -8.96
CA THR A 851 -16.02 -24.75 -8.17
C THR A 851 -16.59 -24.01 -6.96
N GLY A 852 -16.40 -24.57 -5.76
CA GLY A 852 -16.76 -23.90 -4.51
C GLY A 852 -15.92 -22.64 -4.29
N ILE A 853 -16.59 -21.52 -3.97
CA ILE A 853 -15.99 -20.19 -3.77
C ILE A 853 -15.82 -19.91 -2.27
N VAL A 854 -16.88 -20.13 -1.50
CA VAL A 854 -16.91 -19.89 -0.05
C VAL A 854 -18.03 -20.72 0.60
N THR A 855 -17.80 -21.16 1.83
CA THR A 855 -18.79 -21.83 2.68
C THR A 855 -18.86 -21.13 4.03
N THR A 856 -20.05 -20.74 4.45
CA THR A 856 -20.29 -20.08 5.76
C THR A 856 -21.43 -20.79 6.48
N ILE A 857 -21.36 -20.90 7.81
CA ILE A 857 -22.50 -21.38 8.61
C ILE A 857 -23.57 -20.28 8.60
N ALA A 858 -24.73 -20.58 8.02
CA ALA A 858 -25.90 -19.72 8.12
C ALA A 858 -26.80 -20.18 9.27
N ASN A 859 -27.50 -19.24 9.90
CA ASN A 859 -28.52 -19.48 10.90
C ASN A 859 -29.87 -18.84 10.49
N ASP A 860 -30.91 -19.03 11.29
CA ASP A 860 -32.24 -18.47 11.04
C ASP A 860 -32.45 -17.08 11.68
N SER A 861 -31.48 -16.57 12.45
CA SER A 861 -31.61 -15.40 13.32
C SER A 861 -31.14 -14.10 12.65
N GLU A 862 -30.00 -14.11 11.96
CA GLU A 862 -29.44 -12.97 11.21
C GLU A 862 -29.35 -13.23 9.69
N TRP A 863 -28.77 -12.31 8.93
CA TRP A 863 -28.36 -12.53 7.54
C TRP A 863 -26.84 -12.68 7.51
N VAL A 864 -26.35 -13.69 6.80
CA VAL A 864 -24.93 -14.06 6.74
C VAL A 864 -24.41 -13.83 5.33
N LEU A 865 -23.26 -13.16 5.23
CA LEU A 865 -22.58 -12.94 3.96
C LEU A 865 -21.82 -14.19 3.53
N LEU A 866 -22.04 -14.63 2.30
CA LEU A 866 -21.08 -15.44 1.55
C LEU A 866 -20.38 -14.49 0.59
N HIS A 867 -19.07 -14.34 0.73
CA HIS A 867 -18.22 -13.51 -0.12
C HIS A 867 -16.89 -14.23 -0.35
N GLY A 868 -16.43 -14.27 -1.60
CA GLY A 868 -15.14 -14.83 -1.99
C GLY A 868 -14.78 -14.47 -3.43
N GLN A 869 -13.74 -15.09 -3.97
CA GLN A 869 -13.26 -14.82 -5.34
C GLN A 869 -13.31 -16.07 -6.23
N TYR A 870 -13.58 -15.86 -7.52
CA TYR A 870 -13.72 -16.91 -8.53
C TYR A 870 -12.96 -16.53 -9.80
N THR A 871 -11.98 -17.35 -10.20
CA THR A 871 -11.35 -17.22 -11.53
C THR A 871 -12.09 -18.07 -12.55
N GLN A 872 -12.76 -17.43 -13.51
CA GLN A 872 -13.38 -18.15 -14.63
C GLN A 872 -12.29 -18.83 -15.47
N THR A 873 -12.35 -20.16 -15.55
CA THR A 873 -11.36 -21.01 -16.23
C THR A 873 -12.04 -22.19 -16.93
N GLY A 874 -11.36 -22.94 -17.79
CA GLY A 874 -11.91 -24.16 -18.40
C GLY A 874 -13.02 -23.92 -19.42
N THR A 875 -14.15 -24.60 -19.27
CA THR A 875 -15.37 -24.39 -20.07
C THR A 875 -16.08 -23.09 -19.72
N ALA A 876 -16.89 -22.59 -20.65
CA ALA A 876 -17.69 -21.38 -20.47
C ALA A 876 -18.55 -21.47 -19.19
N PHE A 877 -18.69 -20.33 -18.50
CA PHE A 877 -19.52 -20.20 -17.32
C PHE A 877 -21.01 -20.49 -17.62
N GLU A 878 -21.78 -20.89 -16.60
CA GLU A 878 -23.21 -21.19 -16.73
C GLU A 878 -24.07 -20.43 -15.68
N HIS A 879 -23.76 -20.61 -14.39
CA HIS A 879 -24.44 -19.94 -13.27
C HIS A 879 -23.70 -20.15 -11.95
N PHE A 880 -23.99 -19.33 -10.94
CA PHE A 880 -23.66 -19.65 -9.54
C PHE A 880 -24.75 -20.52 -8.92
N ILE A 881 -24.39 -21.31 -7.92
CA ILE A 881 -25.26 -22.15 -7.10
C ILE A 881 -25.04 -21.73 -5.64
N ILE A 882 -26.12 -21.63 -4.87
CA ILE A 882 -26.14 -21.47 -3.43
C ILE A 882 -26.81 -22.73 -2.88
N GLU A 883 -26.04 -23.59 -2.21
CA GLU A 883 -26.42 -24.93 -1.77
C GLU A 883 -26.13 -25.18 -0.29
N SER A 884 -26.60 -26.30 0.28
CA SER A 884 -26.49 -26.54 1.72
C SER A 884 -26.35 -28.01 2.07
N GLU A 885 -25.43 -28.33 2.98
CA GLU A 885 -25.15 -29.69 3.44
C GLU A 885 -26.36 -30.41 4.06
N SER A 886 -27.36 -29.68 4.56
CA SER A 886 -28.65 -30.27 4.92
C SER A 886 -29.50 -30.49 3.68
N ASP A 887 -29.86 -31.74 3.39
CA ASP A 887 -30.69 -32.15 2.26
C ASP A 887 -32.05 -31.42 2.15
N SER A 888 -32.57 -30.88 3.26
CA SER A 888 -33.96 -30.40 3.34
C SER A 888 -34.14 -28.99 3.91
N VAL A 889 -33.09 -28.32 4.41
CA VAL A 889 -33.21 -26.96 4.94
C VAL A 889 -33.68 -25.99 3.86
N SER A 890 -34.64 -25.14 4.18
CA SER A 890 -35.11 -24.07 3.31
C SER A 890 -34.41 -22.76 3.69
N PHE A 891 -34.03 -21.94 2.71
CA PHE A 891 -33.30 -20.70 2.96
C PHE A 891 -33.65 -19.60 1.95
N TYR A 892 -33.23 -18.39 2.30
CA TYR A 892 -33.34 -17.17 1.52
C TYR A 892 -31.96 -16.75 1.02
N ALA A 893 -31.90 -16.12 -0.14
CA ALA A 893 -30.73 -15.41 -0.67
C ALA A 893 -31.15 -14.05 -1.25
N ASP A 894 -30.30 -13.03 -1.08
CA ASP A 894 -30.60 -11.62 -1.35
C ASP A 894 -29.30 -10.82 -1.61
N GLU A 895 -29.39 -9.65 -2.26
CA GLU A 895 -28.24 -8.82 -2.66
C GLU A 895 -27.07 -9.64 -3.25
N PHE A 896 -27.34 -10.40 -4.31
CA PHE A 896 -26.29 -11.06 -5.10
C PHE A 896 -25.54 -10.01 -5.93
N SER A 897 -24.22 -9.95 -5.79
CA SER A 897 -23.31 -9.08 -6.54
C SER A 897 -22.08 -9.83 -7.06
N ILE A 898 -21.57 -9.41 -8.22
CA ILE A 898 -20.31 -9.89 -8.79
C ILE A 898 -19.61 -8.77 -9.57
N GLY A 899 -18.33 -8.55 -9.30
CA GLY A 899 -17.47 -7.60 -10.02
C GLY A 899 -16.00 -8.01 -9.91
N GLY A 900 -15.16 -7.61 -10.86
CA GLY A 900 -13.76 -8.07 -10.96
C GLY A 900 -13.33 -8.52 -12.35
N GLU A 901 -14.02 -8.06 -13.39
CA GLU A 901 -13.72 -8.43 -14.78
C GLU A 901 -12.46 -7.74 -15.33
N VAL A 902 -11.30 -7.91 -14.68
CA VAL A 902 -10.00 -7.43 -15.19
C VAL A 902 -8.90 -8.44 -14.85
N THR A 903 -8.47 -9.26 -15.82
CA THR A 903 -7.15 -9.92 -15.76
C THR A 903 -6.06 -8.84 -15.85
N PRO A 904 -4.87 -9.00 -15.22
CA PRO A 904 -3.78 -8.03 -15.33
C PRO A 904 -3.54 -7.56 -16.76
N LYS A 905 -3.40 -6.24 -16.92
CA LYS A 905 -3.17 -5.56 -18.21
C LYS A 905 -2.04 -6.28 -18.95
N ASN A 906 -2.29 -6.69 -20.19
CA ASN A 906 -1.29 -7.38 -21.02
C ASN A 906 0.01 -6.55 -21.05
N GLU A 907 1.09 -7.01 -20.42
CA GLU A 907 2.40 -6.33 -20.47
C GLU A 907 3.01 -6.47 -21.86
N VAL A 908 2.57 -5.60 -22.78
CA VAL A 908 3.16 -5.44 -24.11
C VAL A 908 4.59 -4.90 -23.93
N GLY A 909 5.58 -5.77 -24.14
CA GLY A 909 7.00 -5.41 -24.12
C GLY A 909 7.33 -4.32 -25.16
N PHE A 910 8.45 -3.62 -24.96
CA PHE A 910 8.80 -2.46 -25.79
C PHE A 910 8.87 -2.82 -27.27
N PHE A 911 8.06 -2.15 -28.10
CA PHE A 911 7.94 -2.40 -29.54
C PHE A 911 8.35 -1.20 -30.40
N VAL A 912 8.69 -1.48 -31.66
CA VAL A 912 8.84 -0.49 -32.74
C VAL A 912 7.91 -0.87 -33.90
N GLY A 913 6.69 -0.35 -33.82
CA GLY A 913 5.56 -0.71 -34.68
C GLY A 913 5.37 0.17 -35.90
N ASN A 914 4.37 -0.17 -36.72
CA ASN A 914 3.99 0.62 -37.89
C ASN A 914 2.53 0.40 -38.29
N ILE A 915 2.12 1.03 -39.39
CA ILE A 915 0.76 0.95 -39.95
C ILE A 915 0.65 0.07 -41.20
N THR A 916 -0.58 -0.32 -41.50
CA THR A 916 -1.02 -0.75 -42.83
C THR A 916 -0.56 0.21 -43.92
N THR A 917 -0.21 -0.30 -45.10
CA THR A 917 0.11 0.51 -46.30
C THR A 917 -1.05 0.42 -47.29
N ASN A 918 -1.76 1.53 -47.55
CA ASN A 918 -2.96 1.55 -48.41
C ASN A 918 -3.99 0.46 -48.01
N GLY A 919 -4.32 0.39 -46.72
CA GLY A 919 -5.30 -0.56 -46.16
C GLY A 919 -4.95 -2.05 -46.30
N ASN A 920 -3.67 -2.38 -46.48
CA ASN A 920 -3.15 -3.74 -46.54
C ASN A 920 -1.89 -3.85 -45.69
N VAL A 921 -1.66 -5.01 -45.07
CA VAL A 921 -0.36 -5.31 -44.44
C VAL A 921 0.57 -5.89 -45.51
N ARG A 922 1.84 -5.49 -45.49
CA ARG A 922 2.84 -5.97 -46.45
C ARG A 922 3.45 -7.30 -45.99
N ASN A 923 3.82 -8.15 -46.94
CA ASN A 923 4.46 -9.45 -46.66
C ASN A 923 5.84 -9.32 -45.97
N ASP A 924 6.47 -8.13 -46.01
CA ASP A 924 7.74 -7.81 -45.37
C ASP A 924 7.59 -6.95 -44.09
N PHE A 925 6.38 -6.79 -43.56
CA PHE A 925 6.13 -5.97 -42.37
C PHE A 925 6.95 -6.42 -41.16
N THR A 926 6.92 -7.71 -40.85
CA THR A 926 7.65 -8.34 -39.72
C THR A 926 9.16 -8.47 -39.92
N GLN A 927 9.70 -8.05 -41.06
CA GLN A 927 11.15 -7.86 -41.21
C GLN A 927 11.62 -6.60 -40.46
N TYR A 928 10.74 -5.62 -40.24
CA TYR A 928 11.08 -4.31 -39.71
C TYR A 928 10.35 -4.01 -38.38
N TRP A 929 9.07 -4.41 -38.29
CA TRP A 929 8.13 -3.94 -37.28
C TRP A 929 7.52 -5.09 -36.47
N ASP A 930 7.43 -4.90 -35.17
CA ASP A 930 7.00 -5.90 -34.17
C ASP A 930 5.68 -5.50 -33.48
N GLN A 931 4.95 -4.53 -34.02
CA GLN A 931 3.59 -4.13 -33.62
C GLN A 931 2.85 -3.55 -34.84
N LEU A 932 1.54 -3.73 -34.91
CA LEU A 932 0.70 -3.26 -36.03
C LEU A 932 -0.51 -2.42 -35.57
N THR A 933 -0.69 -1.28 -36.22
CA THR A 933 -1.87 -0.38 -36.07
C THR A 933 -2.57 -0.21 -37.43
N PRO A 934 -3.92 -0.12 -37.52
CA PRO A 934 -4.61 0.22 -38.77
C PRO A 934 -4.53 1.75 -39.03
N GLU A 935 -4.22 2.17 -40.25
CA GLU A 935 -4.11 3.61 -40.60
C GLU A 935 -5.48 4.28 -40.66
N ASN A 936 -6.46 3.59 -41.25
CA ASN A 936 -7.82 4.10 -41.41
C ASN A 936 -8.89 3.04 -41.13
N GLU A 937 -8.54 1.77 -41.18
CA GLU A 937 -9.47 0.63 -41.18
C GLU A 937 -10.20 0.47 -39.84
N GLY A 938 -9.56 0.88 -38.73
CA GLY A 938 -10.13 0.81 -37.39
C GLY A 938 -11.02 1.98 -36.97
N LYS A 939 -11.08 3.05 -37.77
CA LYS A 939 -11.84 4.27 -37.45
C LYS A 939 -13.33 4.02 -37.69
N TRP A 940 -14.20 4.45 -36.78
CA TRP A 940 -15.64 4.10 -36.80
C TRP A 940 -16.32 4.38 -38.16
N GLY A 941 -16.14 5.55 -38.76
CA GLY A 941 -16.72 5.89 -40.09
C GLY A 941 -16.10 5.17 -41.28
N SER A 942 -14.99 4.44 -41.09
CA SER A 942 -14.47 3.49 -42.07
C SER A 942 -15.26 2.17 -42.07
N VAL A 943 -15.56 1.65 -40.87
CA VAL A 943 -16.25 0.38 -40.65
C VAL A 943 -17.77 0.55 -40.81
N GLU A 944 -18.38 1.53 -40.14
CA GLU A 944 -19.83 1.73 -40.09
C GLU A 944 -20.29 2.98 -40.86
N ARG A 945 -19.91 3.04 -42.14
CA ARG A 945 -20.26 4.16 -43.04
C ARG A 945 -21.77 4.36 -43.23
N THR A 946 -22.57 3.36 -42.90
CA THR A 946 -24.04 3.40 -42.86
C THR A 946 -24.47 2.71 -41.58
N ARG A 947 -25.33 3.37 -40.79
CA ARG A 947 -25.86 2.85 -39.52
C ARG A 947 -26.38 1.42 -39.69
N ASP A 948 -26.11 0.57 -38.71
CA ASP A 948 -26.44 -0.86 -38.68
C ASP A 948 -25.71 -1.72 -39.75
N VAL A 949 -24.68 -1.20 -40.44
CA VAL A 949 -24.00 -1.88 -41.56
C VAL A 949 -22.47 -1.77 -41.48
N TYR A 950 -21.84 -2.75 -40.83
CA TYR A 950 -20.39 -2.86 -40.67
C TYR A 950 -19.66 -3.50 -41.86
N ASP A 951 -18.56 -2.88 -42.31
CA ASP A 951 -17.51 -3.46 -43.16
C ASP A 951 -16.24 -3.72 -42.35
N TRP A 952 -16.23 -4.83 -41.63
CA TRP A 952 -15.08 -5.29 -40.83
C TRP A 952 -13.85 -5.68 -41.67
N SER A 953 -13.95 -5.74 -43.01
CA SER A 953 -12.93 -6.39 -43.84
C SER A 953 -11.54 -5.76 -43.73
N GLY A 954 -11.45 -4.46 -43.44
CA GLY A 954 -10.20 -3.75 -43.18
C GLY A 954 -9.50 -4.21 -41.90
N LEU A 955 -10.22 -4.12 -40.78
CA LEU A 955 -9.75 -4.57 -39.46
C LEU A 955 -9.42 -6.07 -39.47
N ASP A 956 -10.28 -6.91 -40.07
CA ASP A 956 -10.05 -8.34 -40.20
C ASP A 956 -8.69 -8.64 -40.84
N ARG A 957 -8.25 -7.89 -41.86
CA ARG A 957 -6.93 -8.09 -42.49
C ARG A 957 -5.78 -7.74 -41.55
N ALA A 958 -5.90 -6.65 -40.79
CA ALA A 958 -4.84 -6.18 -39.91
C ALA A 958 -4.73 -7.03 -38.63
N TYR A 959 -5.85 -7.25 -37.93
CA TYR A 959 -5.91 -8.07 -36.72
C TYR A 959 -5.46 -9.52 -36.97
N ASN A 960 -5.98 -10.17 -38.02
CA ASN A 960 -5.57 -11.54 -38.33
C ASN A 960 -4.09 -11.64 -38.74
N TYR A 961 -3.52 -10.62 -39.41
CA TYR A 961 -2.08 -10.61 -39.68
C TYR A 961 -1.28 -10.50 -38.38
N ALA A 962 -1.65 -9.60 -37.47
CA ALA A 962 -0.97 -9.42 -36.18
C ALA A 962 -0.95 -10.73 -35.38
N LYS A 963 -2.11 -11.37 -35.22
CA LYS A 963 -2.24 -12.67 -34.54
C LYS A 963 -1.48 -13.80 -35.24
N GLN A 964 -1.52 -13.89 -36.58
CA GLN A 964 -0.77 -14.91 -37.34
C GLN A 964 0.76 -14.77 -37.22
N ASN A 965 1.26 -13.57 -36.91
CA ASN A 965 2.69 -13.31 -36.75
C ASN A 965 3.14 -13.14 -35.29
N ASN A 966 2.22 -13.28 -34.33
CA ASN A 966 2.48 -13.06 -32.89
C ASN A 966 3.09 -11.68 -32.59
N ILE A 967 2.54 -10.63 -33.20
CA ILE A 967 2.85 -9.22 -32.89
C ILE A 967 1.61 -8.54 -32.29
N PRO A 968 1.75 -7.57 -31.37
CA PRO A 968 0.61 -6.90 -30.76
C PRO A 968 -0.18 -6.05 -31.77
N PHE A 969 -1.50 -6.03 -31.62
CA PHE A 969 -2.39 -5.16 -32.37
C PHE A 969 -2.77 -3.94 -31.53
N LYS A 970 -2.65 -2.73 -32.10
CA LYS A 970 -3.27 -1.52 -31.54
C LYS A 970 -4.45 -1.13 -32.40
N GLN A 971 -5.64 -1.07 -31.82
CA GLN A 971 -6.82 -0.51 -32.44
C GLN A 971 -6.77 1.02 -32.40
N HIS A 972 -7.09 1.64 -33.53
CA HIS A 972 -7.16 3.08 -33.70
C HIS A 972 -8.38 3.41 -34.59
N THR A 973 -9.46 3.98 -34.07
CA THR A 973 -9.73 4.46 -32.69
C THR A 973 -11.24 4.41 -32.42
N MET A 974 -11.67 4.33 -31.15
CA MET A 974 -13.10 4.22 -30.81
C MET A 974 -13.86 5.54 -30.95
N VAL A 975 -13.38 6.60 -30.31
CA VAL A 975 -14.11 7.88 -30.17
C VAL A 975 -13.22 9.05 -30.61
N TRP A 976 -13.57 9.69 -31.72
CA TRP A 976 -12.82 10.79 -32.34
C TRP A 976 -13.78 11.76 -33.05
N GLY A 977 -13.55 13.07 -32.97
CA GLY A 977 -14.34 14.09 -33.67
C GLY A 977 -14.06 14.23 -35.17
N SER A 978 -13.25 13.32 -35.73
CA SER A 978 -12.95 13.20 -37.16
C SER A 978 -13.08 11.74 -37.59
N GLN A 979 -13.39 11.51 -38.87
CA GLN A 979 -13.63 10.18 -39.45
C GLN A 979 -14.68 9.31 -38.70
N GLN A 980 -15.55 9.91 -37.89
CA GLN A 980 -16.76 9.29 -37.36
C GLN A 980 -17.82 9.08 -38.46
N PRO A 981 -18.85 8.25 -38.25
CA PRO A 981 -19.92 8.08 -39.23
C PRO A 981 -20.75 9.36 -39.39
N ASN A 982 -20.93 9.84 -40.63
CA ASN A 982 -21.62 11.11 -40.95
C ASN A 982 -23.08 11.23 -40.43
N TRP A 983 -23.67 10.14 -39.91
CA TRP A 983 -25.02 10.11 -39.39
C TRP A 983 -25.10 10.36 -37.87
N ILE A 984 -24.01 10.16 -37.11
CA ILE A 984 -24.01 10.23 -35.62
C ILE A 984 -24.39 11.63 -35.11
N ASP A 985 -23.91 12.69 -35.77
CA ASP A 985 -24.17 14.09 -35.42
C ASP A 985 -25.63 14.53 -35.67
N SER A 986 -26.47 13.66 -36.27
CA SER A 986 -27.89 13.94 -36.54
C SER A 986 -28.87 13.29 -35.55
N LEU A 987 -28.37 12.44 -34.64
CA LEU A 987 -29.17 11.68 -33.69
C LEU A 987 -29.38 12.46 -32.37
N SER A 988 -30.35 12.03 -31.56
CA SER A 988 -30.52 12.59 -30.21
C SER A 988 -29.40 12.13 -29.25
N PRO A 989 -29.10 12.86 -28.16
CA PRO A 989 -28.06 12.47 -27.20
C PRO A 989 -28.19 11.03 -26.66
N ALA A 990 -29.42 10.56 -26.45
CA ALA A 990 -29.69 9.20 -25.97
C ALA A 990 -29.44 8.12 -27.04
N GLU A 991 -29.68 8.44 -28.32
CA GLU A 991 -29.25 7.60 -29.43
C GLU A 991 -27.73 7.64 -29.56
N GLN A 992 -27.10 8.82 -29.56
CA GLN A 992 -25.64 8.96 -29.63
C GLN A 992 -24.92 8.13 -28.55
N ALA A 993 -25.46 8.11 -27.32
CA ALA A 993 -24.98 7.24 -26.25
C ALA A 993 -25.05 5.75 -26.62
N ALA A 994 -26.21 5.29 -27.12
CA ALA A 994 -26.43 3.89 -27.49
C ALA A 994 -25.53 3.44 -28.65
N GLU A 995 -25.34 4.27 -29.67
CA GLU A 995 -24.53 3.94 -30.85
C GLU A 995 -23.02 3.88 -30.51
N ILE A 996 -22.54 4.72 -29.58
CA ILE A 996 -21.16 4.63 -29.06
C ILE A 996 -20.97 3.33 -28.28
N GLU A 997 -21.93 2.98 -27.41
CA GLU A 997 -21.92 1.74 -26.64
C GLU A 997 -22.00 0.49 -27.55
N GLU A 998 -22.81 0.55 -28.59
CA GLU A 998 -22.94 -0.48 -29.65
C GLU A 998 -21.65 -0.68 -30.45
N TRP A 999 -21.04 0.40 -30.96
CA TRP A 999 -19.78 0.34 -31.69
C TRP A 999 -18.63 -0.25 -30.86
N ILE A 1000 -18.50 0.19 -29.61
CA ILE A 1000 -17.48 -0.33 -28.68
C ILE A 1000 -17.73 -1.82 -28.40
N ARG A 1001 -18.96 -2.19 -28.03
CA ARG A 1001 -19.37 -3.57 -27.75
C ARG A 1001 -19.12 -4.51 -28.93
N ASP A 1002 -19.55 -4.13 -30.14
CA ASP A 1002 -19.46 -4.99 -31.32
C ASP A 1002 -18.04 -5.08 -31.88
N TYR A 1003 -17.19 -4.05 -31.70
CA TYR A 1003 -15.75 -4.20 -31.88
C TYR A 1003 -15.19 -5.23 -30.89
N CYS A 1004 -15.44 -5.06 -29.59
CA CYS A 1004 -14.80 -5.84 -28.55
C CYS A 1004 -15.20 -7.32 -28.60
N ALA A 1005 -16.47 -7.61 -28.86
CA ALA A 1005 -16.97 -8.96 -29.09
C ALA A 1005 -16.35 -9.63 -30.35
N ARG A 1006 -15.88 -8.85 -31.32
CA ARG A 1006 -15.22 -9.35 -32.54
C ARG A 1006 -13.71 -9.56 -32.36
N TYR A 1007 -13.05 -8.72 -31.56
CA TYR A 1007 -11.59 -8.71 -31.39
C TYR A 1007 -11.19 -8.75 -29.90
N PRO A 1008 -11.62 -9.78 -29.13
CA PRO A 1008 -11.48 -9.80 -27.67
C PRO A 1008 -10.02 -9.82 -27.20
N ASP A 1009 -9.09 -10.35 -28.00
CA ASP A 1009 -7.67 -10.39 -27.68
C ASP A 1009 -6.92 -9.12 -28.13
N THR A 1010 -7.60 -7.99 -28.39
CA THR A 1010 -6.94 -6.72 -28.78
C THR A 1010 -6.00 -6.24 -27.67
N GLU A 1011 -4.69 -6.15 -27.92
CA GLU A 1011 -3.72 -5.80 -26.88
C GLU A 1011 -3.80 -4.32 -26.46
N MET A 1012 -4.03 -3.40 -27.40
CA MET A 1012 -4.05 -1.95 -27.17
C MET A 1012 -5.19 -1.27 -27.93
N ILE A 1013 -5.79 -0.23 -27.35
CA ILE A 1013 -6.87 0.57 -27.96
C ILE A 1013 -6.62 2.06 -27.72
N ASP A 1014 -6.48 2.86 -28.78
CA ASP A 1014 -6.68 4.31 -28.70
C ASP A 1014 -8.19 4.56 -28.51
N VAL A 1015 -8.64 4.78 -27.26
CA VAL A 1015 -10.07 4.86 -26.93
C VAL A 1015 -10.65 6.20 -27.32
N VAL A 1016 -10.02 7.28 -26.83
CA VAL A 1016 -10.36 8.65 -27.16
C VAL A 1016 -9.17 9.26 -27.89
N ASN A 1017 -9.46 9.85 -29.05
CA ASN A 1017 -8.47 10.51 -29.88
C ASN A 1017 -8.75 12.03 -29.97
N GLU A 1018 -7.70 12.84 -29.86
CA GLU A 1018 -7.69 14.29 -30.15
C GLU A 1018 -8.68 15.13 -29.34
N ALA A 1019 -8.86 14.79 -28.06
CA ALA A 1019 -9.83 15.43 -27.16
C ALA A 1019 -9.43 16.83 -26.64
N THR A 1020 -8.17 17.25 -26.80
CA THR A 1020 -7.70 18.57 -26.36
C THR A 1020 -8.47 19.70 -27.06
N LEU A 1021 -8.74 20.79 -26.35
CA LEU A 1021 -9.49 21.92 -26.91
C LEU A 1021 -8.73 22.54 -28.09
N GLY A 1022 -9.42 22.74 -29.22
CA GLY A 1022 -8.81 23.22 -30.46
C GLY A 1022 -8.23 22.13 -31.38
N HIS A 1023 -8.27 20.86 -30.96
CA HIS A 1023 -7.99 19.69 -31.81
C HIS A 1023 -9.31 19.16 -32.41
N ALA A 1024 -9.59 17.85 -32.40
CA ALA A 1024 -10.80 17.26 -32.96
C ALA A 1024 -11.64 16.47 -31.92
N PRO A 1025 -12.13 17.13 -30.85
CA PRO A 1025 -12.92 16.46 -29.81
C PRO A 1025 -14.25 15.93 -30.34
N ALA A 1026 -14.67 14.77 -29.83
CA ALA A 1026 -15.88 14.07 -30.25
C ALA A 1026 -17.15 14.75 -29.72
N ASN A 1027 -17.63 15.78 -30.44
CA ASN A 1027 -18.82 16.55 -30.05
C ASN A 1027 -20.08 15.69 -29.86
N TYR A 1028 -20.24 14.60 -30.61
CA TYR A 1028 -21.35 13.65 -30.43
C TYR A 1028 -21.25 12.88 -29.08
N ALA A 1029 -20.05 12.56 -28.61
CA ALA A 1029 -19.84 11.93 -27.30
C ALA A 1029 -20.02 12.94 -26.16
N ALA A 1030 -19.55 14.17 -26.32
CA ALA A 1030 -19.82 15.28 -25.40
C ALA A 1030 -21.33 15.62 -25.33
N SER A 1031 -22.06 15.46 -26.43
CA SER A 1031 -23.52 15.56 -26.48
C SER A 1031 -24.20 14.40 -25.72
N ALA A 1032 -23.76 13.16 -25.97
CA ALA A 1032 -24.28 11.94 -25.34
C ALA A 1032 -24.08 11.89 -23.81
N PHE A 1033 -22.88 12.23 -23.33
CA PHE A 1033 -22.44 11.97 -21.95
C PHE A 1033 -22.10 13.23 -21.15
N GLY A 1034 -22.23 14.43 -21.75
CA GLY A 1034 -21.87 15.69 -21.11
C GLY A 1034 -20.37 15.83 -20.82
N ASN A 1035 -20.03 16.57 -19.76
CA ASN A 1035 -18.63 16.92 -19.44
C ASN A 1035 -17.73 15.69 -19.15
N ASN A 1036 -18.32 14.55 -18.75
CA ASN A 1036 -17.57 13.34 -18.40
C ASN A 1036 -17.38 12.38 -19.59
N TRP A 1037 -17.65 12.81 -20.83
CA TRP A 1037 -17.66 11.93 -22.00
C TRP A 1037 -16.37 11.16 -22.25
N ILE A 1038 -15.21 11.72 -21.90
CA ILE A 1038 -13.93 11.03 -21.98
C ILE A 1038 -13.96 9.83 -21.03
N ILE A 1039 -14.19 10.07 -19.73
CA ILE A 1039 -14.28 9.03 -18.69
C ILE A 1039 -15.30 7.96 -19.09
N ARG A 1040 -16.51 8.36 -19.52
CA ARG A 1040 -17.55 7.42 -19.93
C ARG A 1040 -17.18 6.57 -21.15
N SER A 1041 -16.39 7.11 -22.09
CA SER A 1041 -15.88 6.33 -23.23
C SER A 1041 -14.86 5.27 -22.80
N PHE A 1042 -14.02 5.58 -21.81
CA PHE A 1042 -13.11 4.60 -21.20
C PHE A 1042 -13.84 3.57 -20.32
N GLU A 1043 -14.86 3.98 -19.54
CA GLU A 1043 -15.72 3.04 -18.80
C GLU A 1043 -16.38 2.02 -19.74
N LEU A 1044 -17.02 2.48 -20.81
CA LEU A 1044 -17.63 1.62 -21.84
C LEU A 1044 -16.59 0.71 -22.49
N THR A 1045 -15.40 1.23 -22.82
CA THR A 1045 -14.37 0.40 -23.46
C THR A 1045 -13.75 -0.60 -22.48
N ARG A 1046 -13.65 -0.31 -21.18
CA ARG A 1046 -13.26 -1.30 -20.16
C ARG A 1046 -14.34 -2.35 -19.96
N GLN A 1047 -15.62 -1.95 -19.98
CA GLN A 1047 -16.77 -2.85 -19.83
C GLN A 1047 -16.83 -3.93 -20.92
N TYR A 1048 -16.40 -3.62 -22.16
CA TYR A 1048 -16.46 -4.57 -23.28
C TYR A 1048 -15.11 -5.13 -23.73
N CYS A 1049 -14.01 -4.36 -23.61
CA CYS A 1049 -12.64 -4.80 -23.85
C CYS A 1049 -11.83 -4.80 -22.53
N PRO A 1050 -12.16 -5.67 -21.55
CA PRO A 1050 -11.57 -5.61 -20.21
C PRO A 1050 -10.05 -5.79 -20.19
N ASN A 1051 -9.52 -6.60 -21.11
CA ASN A 1051 -8.13 -7.07 -21.10
C ASN A 1051 -7.18 -6.23 -21.98
N SER A 1052 -7.68 -5.18 -22.65
CA SER A 1052 -6.89 -4.27 -23.48
C SER A 1052 -6.23 -3.14 -22.68
N ILE A 1053 -5.06 -2.67 -23.13
CA ILE A 1053 -4.48 -1.39 -22.70
C ILE A 1053 -5.30 -0.26 -23.33
N LEU A 1054 -5.94 0.57 -22.51
CA LEU A 1054 -6.78 1.69 -22.93
C LEU A 1054 -5.96 3.00 -22.96
N ILE A 1055 -5.81 3.58 -24.14
CA ILE A 1055 -4.91 4.71 -24.42
C ILE A 1055 -5.72 5.99 -24.68
N LEU A 1056 -5.33 7.09 -24.05
CA LEU A 1056 -5.77 8.46 -24.40
C LEU A 1056 -4.77 9.05 -25.39
N ASN A 1057 -5.15 9.15 -26.67
CA ASN A 1057 -4.25 9.53 -27.77
C ASN A 1057 -4.48 10.98 -28.22
N ASP A 1058 -3.42 11.77 -28.39
CA ASP A 1058 -3.56 13.14 -28.88
C ASP A 1058 -2.33 13.65 -29.65
N TYR A 1059 -2.56 14.61 -30.55
CA TYR A 1059 -1.54 15.25 -31.37
C TYR A 1059 -1.04 16.55 -30.75
N ASN A 1060 0.03 17.11 -31.32
CA ASN A 1060 0.64 18.36 -30.91
C ASN A 1060 1.06 18.51 -29.42
N VAL A 1061 0.88 17.52 -28.54
CA VAL A 1061 1.24 17.59 -27.11
C VAL A 1061 2.70 18.00 -26.89
N LEU A 1062 3.60 17.54 -27.76
CA LEU A 1062 5.04 17.89 -27.74
C LEU A 1062 5.38 19.16 -28.56
N SER A 1063 4.56 19.59 -29.52
CA SER A 1063 4.82 20.77 -30.38
C SER A 1063 4.02 22.03 -29.99
N TRP A 1064 3.01 21.91 -29.14
CA TRP A 1064 2.14 23.01 -28.72
C TRP A 1064 1.89 22.95 -27.21
N ASN A 1065 0.64 22.98 -26.74
CA ASN A 1065 0.26 23.22 -25.35
C ASN A 1065 0.19 21.92 -24.53
N THR A 1066 1.36 21.42 -24.12
CA THR A 1066 1.51 20.22 -23.26
C THR A 1066 0.63 20.30 -21.99
N GLN A 1067 0.46 21.49 -21.43
CA GLN A 1067 -0.29 21.69 -20.18
C GLN A 1067 -1.81 21.62 -20.36
N GLU A 1068 -2.34 21.97 -21.53
CA GLU A 1068 -3.77 21.86 -21.84
C GLU A 1068 -4.17 20.41 -22.12
N PHE A 1069 -3.28 19.63 -22.77
CA PHE A 1069 -3.42 18.17 -22.82
C PHE A 1069 -3.39 17.54 -21.42
N ILE A 1070 -2.42 17.91 -20.57
CA ILE A 1070 -2.32 17.40 -19.20
C ILE A 1070 -3.60 17.71 -18.41
N GLN A 1071 -4.09 18.96 -18.45
CA GLN A 1071 -5.33 19.37 -17.77
C GLN A 1071 -6.58 18.63 -18.28
N MET A 1072 -6.64 18.32 -19.58
CA MET A 1072 -7.71 17.51 -20.18
C MET A 1072 -7.62 16.03 -19.76
N ALA A 1073 -6.41 15.48 -19.68
CA ALA A 1073 -6.14 14.09 -19.34
C ALA A 1073 -6.32 13.79 -17.84
N THR A 1074 -5.89 14.68 -16.94
CA THR A 1074 -5.86 14.47 -15.48
C THR A 1074 -7.17 13.91 -14.90
N PRO A 1075 -8.38 14.40 -15.24
CA PRO A 1075 -9.62 13.81 -14.73
C PRO A 1075 -9.82 12.33 -15.08
N ALA A 1076 -9.41 11.89 -16.27
CA ALA A 1076 -9.53 10.50 -16.71
C ALA A 1076 -8.40 9.61 -16.19
N VAL A 1077 -7.19 10.17 -16.02
CA VAL A 1077 -6.08 9.51 -15.31
C VAL A 1077 -6.43 9.28 -13.84
N ASN A 1078 -6.90 10.31 -13.14
CA ASN A 1078 -7.27 10.25 -11.72
C ASN A 1078 -8.51 9.37 -11.45
N ALA A 1079 -9.38 9.17 -12.46
CA ALA A 1079 -10.48 8.21 -12.38
C ALA A 1079 -10.02 6.74 -12.55
N GLY A 1080 -8.74 6.49 -12.86
CA GLY A 1080 -8.17 5.15 -13.04
C GLY A 1080 -8.62 4.43 -14.32
N VAL A 1081 -9.34 5.11 -15.22
CA VAL A 1081 -9.94 4.49 -16.43
C VAL A 1081 -8.99 4.48 -17.64
N VAL A 1082 -7.93 5.29 -17.62
CA VAL A 1082 -6.88 5.35 -18.64
C VAL A 1082 -5.67 4.52 -18.21
N ASP A 1083 -5.14 3.68 -19.09
CA ASP A 1083 -3.95 2.86 -18.82
C ASP A 1083 -2.65 3.50 -19.28
N ALA A 1084 -2.69 4.27 -20.37
CA ALA A 1084 -1.52 4.85 -21.01
C ALA A 1084 -1.86 6.12 -21.80
N ILE A 1085 -0.83 6.93 -22.07
CA ILE A 1085 -0.92 8.15 -22.86
C ILE A 1085 -0.32 7.93 -24.25
N GLY A 1086 -1.11 8.20 -25.30
CA GLY A 1086 -0.67 8.18 -26.70
C GLY A 1086 -0.26 9.58 -27.15
N LEU A 1087 1.00 9.72 -27.58
CA LEU A 1087 1.54 10.97 -28.12
C LEU A 1087 1.84 10.79 -29.61
N GLN A 1088 0.99 11.35 -30.48
CA GLN A 1088 1.10 11.11 -31.92
C GLN A 1088 2.47 11.54 -32.48
N ALA A 1089 3.09 12.58 -31.90
CA ALA A 1089 4.46 13.00 -32.24
C ALA A 1089 4.71 13.37 -33.72
N HIS A 1090 3.67 13.79 -34.44
CA HIS A 1090 3.78 14.34 -35.80
C HIS A 1090 4.54 15.66 -35.87
N GLY A 1091 5.23 15.88 -36.98
CA GLY A 1091 5.78 17.20 -37.34
C GLY A 1091 6.91 17.72 -36.43
N LEU A 1092 7.50 16.86 -35.60
CA LEU A 1092 8.53 17.25 -34.63
C LEU A 1092 9.92 17.48 -35.24
N ALA A 1093 10.11 17.27 -36.54
CA ALA A 1093 11.42 17.17 -37.20
C ALA A 1093 12.37 18.39 -37.06
N ASP A 1094 11.84 19.57 -36.73
CA ASP A 1094 12.61 20.80 -36.51
C ASP A 1094 12.62 21.29 -35.04
N TRP A 1095 12.08 20.50 -34.11
CA TRP A 1095 12.11 20.79 -32.66
C TRP A 1095 13.46 20.42 -32.01
N SER A 1096 13.82 21.16 -30.96
CA SER A 1096 15.03 20.85 -30.17
C SER A 1096 14.79 19.64 -29.26
N LEU A 1097 15.83 18.81 -29.06
CA LEU A 1097 15.72 17.65 -28.18
C LEU A 1097 15.37 18.04 -26.75
N SER A 1098 15.93 19.13 -26.24
CA SER A 1098 15.65 19.63 -24.88
C SER A 1098 14.21 20.06 -24.69
N ASP A 1099 13.55 20.63 -25.71
CA ASP A 1099 12.13 20.99 -25.61
C ASP A 1099 11.23 19.74 -25.63
N LEU A 1100 11.57 18.77 -26.49
CA LEU A 1100 10.85 17.49 -26.57
C LEU A 1100 11.02 16.68 -25.29
N GLU A 1101 12.23 16.60 -24.75
CA GLU A 1101 12.56 15.92 -23.50
C GLU A 1101 11.85 16.59 -22.31
N THR A 1102 11.87 17.92 -22.22
CA THR A 1102 11.17 18.67 -21.17
C THR A 1102 9.66 18.38 -21.20
N LYS A 1103 9.05 18.40 -22.39
CA LYS A 1103 7.61 18.14 -22.53
C LYS A 1103 7.23 16.67 -22.34
N LEU A 1104 8.08 15.74 -22.76
CA LEU A 1104 7.89 14.30 -22.52
C LEU A 1104 7.95 13.99 -21.02
N ASN A 1105 8.88 14.60 -20.28
CA ASN A 1105 8.92 14.54 -18.82
C ASN A 1105 7.68 15.17 -18.16
N GLN A 1106 7.15 16.29 -18.69
CA GLN A 1106 5.90 16.88 -18.19
C GLN A 1106 4.70 15.95 -18.36
N VAL A 1107 4.59 15.22 -19.48
CA VAL A 1107 3.54 14.20 -19.66
C VAL A 1107 3.78 12.99 -18.76
N ALA A 1108 5.04 12.56 -18.61
CA ALA A 1108 5.41 11.43 -17.76
C ALA A 1108 5.07 11.64 -16.27
N ALA A 1109 4.95 12.90 -15.82
CA ALA A 1109 4.47 13.23 -14.48
C ALA A 1109 3.01 12.84 -14.21
N LEU A 1110 2.24 12.43 -15.23
CA LEU A 1110 0.92 11.78 -15.06
C LEU A 1110 1.03 10.33 -14.52
N GLY A 1111 2.24 9.77 -14.37
CA GLY A 1111 2.47 8.45 -13.77
C GLY A 1111 2.12 7.25 -14.66
N LEU A 1112 1.52 7.47 -15.83
CA LEU A 1112 1.15 6.41 -16.78
C LEU A 1112 2.27 6.10 -17.80
N PRO A 1113 2.32 4.86 -18.33
CA PRO A 1113 3.03 4.52 -19.56
C PRO A 1113 2.72 5.48 -20.72
N ILE A 1114 3.75 5.78 -21.52
CA ILE A 1114 3.63 6.58 -22.73
C ILE A 1114 3.87 5.69 -23.96
N TYR A 1115 3.01 5.79 -24.96
CA TYR A 1115 3.28 5.31 -26.31
C TYR A 1115 3.50 6.50 -27.23
N ILE A 1116 4.62 6.52 -27.94
CA ILE A 1116 4.80 7.42 -29.07
C ILE A 1116 4.03 6.80 -30.23
N SER A 1117 2.85 7.33 -30.52
CA SER A 1117 1.77 6.54 -31.11
C SER A 1117 1.65 6.65 -32.63
N GLU A 1118 2.19 7.71 -33.25
CA GLU A 1118 2.07 8.02 -34.69
C GLU A 1118 3.31 8.78 -35.24
N TYR A 1119 4.53 8.48 -34.75
CA TYR A 1119 5.72 9.30 -35.04
C TYR A 1119 6.12 9.32 -36.53
N ASP A 1120 6.41 10.52 -37.05
CA ASP A 1120 6.90 10.73 -38.41
C ASP A 1120 7.97 11.82 -38.54
N ILE A 1121 8.64 11.84 -39.71
CA ILE A 1121 9.72 12.78 -40.02
C ILE A 1121 9.51 13.35 -41.43
N GLU A 1122 8.84 14.50 -41.54
CA GLU A 1122 8.57 15.23 -42.78
C GLU A 1122 9.86 15.84 -43.40
N LYS A 1123 10.76 14.99 -43.93
CA LYS A 1123 12.02 15.38 -44.58
C LYS A 1123 12.29 14.56 -45.85
N THR A 1124 12.08 15.18 -47.01
CA THR A 1124 12.37 14.59 -48.33
C THR A 1124 13.87 14.48 -48.63
N ASN A 1125 14.73 15.19 -47.90
CA ASN A 1125 16.19 15.00 -47.93
C ASN A 1125 16.61 13.87 -46.97
N ASP A 1126 17.22 12.81 -47.52
CA ASP A 1126 17.66 11.63 -46.77
C ASP A 1126 18.63 11.93 -45.62
N GLN A 1127 19.52 12.91 -45.78
CA GLN A 1127 20.49 13.26 -44.73
C GLN A 1127 19.84 14.07 -43.60
N GLU A 1128 18.81 14.85 -43.91
CA GLU A 1128 18.01 15.55 -42.90
C GLU A 1128 17.11 14.56 -42.16
N GLN A 1129 16.45 13.63 -42.87
CA GLN A 1129 15.64 12.59 -42.25
C GLN A 1129 16.48 11.67 -41.34
N LEU A 1130 17.65 11.24 -41.82
CA LEU A 1130 18.62 10.46 -41.04
C LEU A 1130 19.06 11.22 -39.78
N ARG A 1131 19.42 12.51 -39.91
CA ARG A 1131 19.81 13.33 -38.76
C ARG A 1131 18.70 13.44 -37.72
N VAL A 1132 17.45 13.65 -38.14
CA VAL A 1132 16.31 13.70 -37.20
C VAL A 1132 16.13 12.34 -36.52
N MET A 1133 16.09 11.24 -37.28
CA MET A 1133 15.96 9.89 -36.73
C MET A 1133 17.06 9.59 -35.69
N GLN A 1134 18.31 9.90 -36.01
CA GLN A 1134 19.48 9.76 -35.12
C GLN A 1134 19.43 10.61 -33.84
N THR A 1135 18.56 11.62 -33.77
CA THR A 1135 18.45 12.53 -32.62
C THR A 1135 17.19 12.26 -31.80
N GLN A 1136 16.02 12.18 -32.44
CA GLN A 1136 14.73 12.05 -31.74
C GLN A 1136 14.37 10.60 -31.41
N PHE A 1137 14.76 9.62 -32.23
CA PHE A 1137 14.44 8.22 -31.92
C PHE A 1137 15.16 7.73 -30.64
N PRO A 1138 16.46 7.99 -30.40
CA PRO A 1138 17.09 7.65 -29.12
C PRO A 1138 16.46 8.35 -27.90
N LEU A 1139 15.99 9.59 -28.04
CA LEU A 1139 15.29 10.29 -26.96
C LEU A 1139 14.02 9.52 -26.55
N PHE A 1140 13.17 9.16 -27.53
CA PHE A 1140 11.95 8.41 -27.25
C PHE A 1140 12.23 6.97 -26.79
N TYR A 1141 13.21 6.30 -27.40
CA TYR A 1141 13.51 4.88 -27.15
C TYR A 1141 14.11 4.62 -25.77
N ASN A 1142 14.89 5.56 -25.22
CA ASN A 1142 15.56 5.39 -23.92
C ASN A 1142 14.85 6.12 -22.77
N HIS A 1143 13.72 6.79 -23.01
CA HIS A 1143 12.95 7.48 -21.97
C HIS A 1143 12.17 6.46 -21.12
N PRO A 1144 12.34 6.42 -19.77
CA PRO A 1144 11.88 5.30 -18.95
C PRO A 1144 10.36 5.09 -18.97
N SER A 1145 9.58 6.15 -19.16
CA SER A 1145 8.11 6.09 -19.25
C SER A 1145 7.60 5.64 -20.62
N VAL A 1146 8.41 5.67 -21.69
CA VAL A 1146 7.99 5.25 -23.02
C VAL A 1146 8.04 3.73 -23.13
N LYS A 1147 6.93 3.11 -23.54
CA LYS A 1147 6.78 1.63 -23.64
C LYS A 1147 6.58 1.13 -25.08
N GLY A 1148 6.64 2.02 -26.07
CA GLY A 1148 6.63 1.63 -27.48
C GLY A 1148 6.58 2.84 -28.41
N ILE A 1149 7.03 2.63 -29.65
CA ILE A 1149 7.05 3.65 -30.70
C ILE A 1149 6.38 3.07 -31.94
N THR A 1150 5.27 3.64 -32.38
CA THR A 1150 4.67 3.35 -33.70
C THR A 1150 5.12 4.44 -34.67
N ILE A 1151 5.65 4.06 -35.82
CA ILE A 1151 5.98 4.99 -36.90
C ILE A 1151 4.78 5.08 -37.86
N TRP A 1152 4.33 6.28 -38.21
CA TRP A 1152 3.11 6.49 -39.01
C TRP A 1152 3.36 6.42 -40.51
N GLY A 1153 3.75 5.22 -40.94
CA GLY A 1153 3.89 4.83 -42.33
C GLY A 1153 5.34 4.88 -42.80
N TYR A 1154 5.77 3.78 -43.39
CA TYR A 1154 7.16 3.59 -43.82
C TYR A 1154 7.36 3.58 -45.33
N VAL A 1155 6.33 3.60 -46.17
CA VAL A 1155 6.48 3.41 -47.62
C VAL A 1155 6.37 4.72 -48.38
N VAL A 1156 7.47 5.18 -49.00
CA VAL A 1156 7.55 6.45 -49.73
C VAL A 1156 6.48 6.52 -50.83
N GLY A 1157 5.63 7.55 -50.78
CA GLY A 1157 4.50 7.74 -51.70
C GLY A 1157 3.24 6.95 -51.35
N ALA A 1158 3.24 6.29 -50.18
CA ALA A 1158 2.11 5.59 -49.57
C ALA A 1158 2.06 5.87 -48.05
N THR A 1159 2.36 7.13 -47.69
CA THR A 1159 2.27 7.72 -46.35
C THR A 1159 1.36 8.94 -46.40
N TRP A 1160 0.72 9.28 -45.27
CA TRP A 1160 -0.25 10.38 -45.19
C TRP A 1160 0.31 11.78 -45.52
N ARG A 1161 1.63 11.98 -45.32
CA ARG A 1161 2.40 13.18 -45.68
C ARG A 1161 3.61 12.82 -46.53
N ASP A 1162 4.07 13.76 -47.36
CA ASP A 1162 5.29 13.59 -48.15
C ASP A 1162 6.55 13.62 -47.28
N GLY A 1163 7.62 12.96 -47.73
CA GLY A 1163 8.91 12.89 -47.04
C GLY A 1163 8.97 12.02 -45.79
N THR A 1164 7.85 11.55 -45.23
CA THR A 1164 7.80 10.73 -43.99
C THR A 1164 8.26 9.29 -44.21
N GLY A 1165 7.91 8.67 -45.34
CA GLY A 1165 8.27 7.28 -45.67
C GLY A 1165 9.78 7.00 -45.59
N LEU A 1166 10.12 5.79 -45.15
CA LEU A 1166 11.47 5.30 -44.83
C LEU A 1166 11.99 4.23 -45.82
N LEU A 1167 11.11 3.63 -46.61
CA LEU A 1167 11.35 2.54 -47.55
C LEU A 1167 10.75 2.91 -48.92
N HIS A 1168 11.55 2.86 -49.98
CA HIS A 1168 11.03 3.07 -51.33
C HIS A 1168 10.17 1.89 -51.79
N SER A 1169 9.21 2.14 -52.69
CA SER A 1169 8.26 1.13 -53.21
C SER A 1169 8.93 -0.04 -53.96
N ASN A 1170 10.20 0.08 -54.33
CA ASN A 1170 11.03 -0.98 -54.91
C ASN A 1170 11.78 -1.84 -53.86
N GLY A 1171 11.55 -1.62 -52.55
CA GLY A 1171 12.23 -2.31 -51.45
C GLY A 1171 13.60 -1.73 -51.08
N THR A 1172 14.01 -0.57 -51.61
CA THR A 1172 15.27 0.07 -51.20
C THR A 1172 15.04 0.91 -49.93
N PRO A 1173 15.75 0.66 -48.81
CA PRO A 1173 15.66 1.49 -47.62
C PRO A 1173 16.28 2.88 -47.85
N ARG A 1174 15.68 3.91 -47.27
CA ARG A 1174 16.34 5.22 -47.09
C ARG A 1174 17.37 5.10 -45.96
N PRO A 1175 18.41 5.96 -45.90
CA PRO A 1175 19.44 5.88 -44.86
C PRO A 1175 18.90 5.89 -43.43
N ALA A 1176 17.79 6.61 -43.17
CA ALA A 1176 17.12 6.62 -41.87
C ALA A 1176 16.59 5.24 -41.45
N LEU A 1177 16.11 4.41 -42.40
CA LEU A 1177 15.65 3.04 -42.11
C LEU A 1177 16.81 2.10 -41.85
N THR A 1178 17.88 2.18 -42.64
CA THR A 1178 19.10 1.39 -42.42
C THR A 1178 19.64 1.66 -41.02
N TRP A 1179 19.83 2.92 -40.66
CA TRP A 1179 20.31 3.29 -39.33
C TRP A 1179 19.36 2.84 -38.21
N LEU A 1180 18.04 2.93 -38.41
CA LEU A 1180 17.07 2.48 -37.41
C LEU A 1180 17.16 0.97 -37.17
N MET A 1181 17.30 0.16 -38.22
CA MET A 1181 17.44 -1.29 -38.09
C MET A 1181 18.81 -1.67 -37.48
N ASP A 1182 19.90 -0.98 -37.87
CA ASP A 1182 21.22 -1.10 -37.23
C ASP A 1182 21.13 -0.77 -35.71
N TYR A 1183 20.38 0.27 -35.33
CA TYR A 1183 20.19 0.69 -33.93
C TYR A 1183 19.36 -0.32 -33.11
N LEU A 1184 18.35 -0.93 -33.74
CA LEU A 1184 17.49 -1.95 -33.14
C LEU A 1184 18.08 -3.38 -33.21
N ASN A 1185 19.21 -3.56 -33.89
CA ASN A 1185 19.84 -4.87 -34.18
C ASN A 1185 18.90 -5.83 -34.96
N ARG A 1186 18.26 -5.33 -36.02
CA ARG A 1186 17.30 -6.07 -36.90
C ARG A 1186 17.88 -6.32 -38.29
#